data_AF-A0A0G0IZJ8-F1
#
_entry.id   AF-A0A0G0IZJ8-F1
#
_cell.length_a   1.000
_cell.length_b   1.000
_cell.length_c   1.000
_cell.angle_alpha   90.00
_cell.angle_beta   90.00
_cell.angle_gamma   90.00
#
_symmetry.space_group_name_H-M   'P 1'
#
loop_
_entity.id
_entity.type
_entity.pdbx_description
1 polymer ?
#
loop_
_entity_poly.entity_id
_entity_poly.type
_entity_poly.pdbx_seq_one_letter_code
_entity_poly.pdbx_strand_id
1 'polypeptide(L)'
;MTKNPSKEKISLNIWQKSIFFLFLFFALSLITNKVQAATYYVDAVNGNDASVGNIQTSPIKTITAVNKKALLAGDTVLFKAGQTWQTQGSLVPKSGTMNAYITYGTYGTGAKPKLNNIILKDKSYIKFQGLEFYNNAPGNWIVYIDSSDHIVLEGCNMIAGPLNTGYAVLTIRENSEYNVVRGCFIEHKNLVAQNDAVNLKHNANYNLIENNIIGTATHYALTIMGSTEDEVKTNPDGSKYTIPYSKYTASYNIIRNNKINNPQGAMVEIQSNANRNVFEGNEVSGGKSTANNNSSPQTVKSVSQYNILRNNIIHSNISDRAAGISSVVYRNGVAPANNYLHNRTYNNVINNIKASPLVIGNDEPAECNADDNVYKNNIVFANPTVDGIQVTVTPYVASPNYFFINNIIYNGSESGNVFKIKGVTRNVAAQQTADGAHFSGNIQKDPGLDLFYKPKVSSPAIDKGIYLTKITSASGNGTKFYVEDPNYFTDGFGITLGDKIQVGKDIVRIKKVDYNNKLLEVDMNIYWIQGSTVSKPYLGNAPDIGVYESDIVVPETCTSFNYSNWGTCVNGRQTRNVTSSYPANCTGGNPVLTQNCTVIPTCTSWTYSAWSTCVNSIQTRSVVSSFPLNCSGGNPILSQSCQVAPVCTNLSFKLGYTLQSTVAPNSTYKISCDYGAIVDSINAKNDIALCSWTGWNGTAAIFICNSGSVGTRINRCTVAGGTASNSCVQTNIIGSTNVVAPPPVCTSWTYSNWGSCIGGQQTRTALYSFPLNCVNGAPILSQSCQMPVVDSDKDGMSDIYENALGTDRYDADMDNDGYGDKEEILNGYDPFGPGKINYNSQLTKEYSGEIILKVQAEGQMWYVNPSDKRYFISGPSDLLYAIRKLGRAVRHNVISNYSNYYSIYGGKFLIDVDDGSRMYYFNPINRKLYYIADATSGFNLLKSFGQGMSNANLWKIRAGFLY
;
A
#
# COMPACT_ATOMS: atom_id res chain seq x y z
N MET A 1 34.34 61.07 45.03
CA MET A 1 33.70 60.52 46.25
C MET A 1 32.19 60.79 46.19
N THR A 2 31.43 60.16 47.09
CA THR A 2 29.99 60.35 47.45
C THR A 2 29.46 61.80 47.43
N LYS A 3 28.13 62.11 47.35
CA LYS A 3 26.91 61.31 47.64
C LYS A 3 25.62 61.86 46.95
N ASN A 4 24.53 61.10 47.04
CA ASN A 4 23.17 61.37 46.52
C ASN A 4 22.43 62.61 47.07
N PRO A 5 21.47 63.18 46.31
CA PRO A 5 20.19 63.71 46.81
C PRO A 5 19.10 62.62 46.89
N SER A 6 18.03 62.87 47.66
CA SER A 6 17.01 61.87 48.07
C SER A 6 16.00 61.46 47.00
N LYS A 7 15.56 60.19 47.05
CA LYS A 7 14.37 59.71 46.33
C LYS A 7 13.13 59.86 47.20
N GLU A 8 12.16 60.66 46.78
CA GLU A 8 10.77 60.48 47.25
C GLU A 8 10.20 59.18 46.66
N LYS A 9 9.49 58.40 47.50
CA LYS A 9 8.77 57.20 47.06
C LYS A 9 7.28 57.51 47.05
N ILE A 10 6.71 57.74 45.86
CA ILE A 10 5.26 57.72 45.67
C ILE A 10 4.75 56.30 45.93
N SER A 11 4.17 56.09 47.10
CA SER A 11 3.67 54.79 47.56
C SER A 11 2.28 54.51 46.98
N LEU A 12 2.22 54.19 45.68
CA LEU A 12 1.02 53.62 45.06
C LEU A 12 0.52 52.45 45.92
N ASN A 13 -0.71 52.58 46.39
CA ASN A 13 -1.34 51.62 47.29
C ASN A 13 -1.68 50.32 46.54
N ILE A 14 -1.99 49.25 47.29
CA ILE A 14 -2.16 47.90 46.70
C ILE A 14 -3.25 47.91 45.62
N TRP A 15 -4.36 48.62 45.85
CA TRP A 15 -5.45 48.78 44.88
C TRP A 15 -5.02 49.45 43.58
N GLN A 16 -4.29 50.58 43.64
CA GLN A 16 -3.77 51.26 42.44
C GLN A 16 -2.77 50.39 41.67
N LYS A 17 -1.91 49.63 42.37
CA LYS A 17 -1.01 48.66 41.73
C LYS A 17 -1.76 47.53 41.06
N SER A 18 -2.79 46.98 41.70
CA SER A 18 -3.65 45.96 41.11
C SER A 18 -4.37 46.47 39.87
N ILE A 19 -4.94 47.68 39.90
CA ILE A 19 -5.60 48.29 38.73
C ILE A 19 -4.58 48.52 37.60
N PHE A 20 -3.40 49.07 37.88
CA PHE A 20 -2.38 49.31 36.85
C PHE A 20 -1.87 47.99 36.24
N PHE A 21 -1.67 46.94 37.03
CA PHE A 21 -1.36 45.60 36.51
C PHE A 21 -2.52 45.03 35.70
N LEU A 22 -3.78 45.18 36.14
CA LEU A 22 -4.94 44.70 35.39
C LEU A 22 -5.06 45.40 34.04
N PHE A 23 -4.86 46.72 33.99
CA PHE A 23 -4.88 47.50 32.75
C PHE A 23 -3.72 47.13 31.82
N LEU A 24 -2.53 46.86 32.37
CA LEU A 24 -1.39 46.39 31.60
C LEU A 24 -1.64 44.98 31.03
N PHE A 25 -2.23 44.08 31.82
CA PHE A 25 -2.62 42.72 31.38
C PHE A 25 -3.71 42.77 30.31
N PHE A 26 -4.72 43.63 30.48
CA PHE A 26 -5.79 43.81 29.51
C PHE A 26 -5.25 44.41 28.20
N ALA A 27 -4.38 45.41 28.28
CA ALA A 27 -3.69 45.99 27.13
C ALA A 27 -2.80 44.98 26.39
N LEU A 28 -2.04 44.13 27.09
CA LEU A 28 -1.29 43.05 26.44
C LEU A 28 -2.22 41.99 25.83
N SER A 29 -3.33 41.64 26.48
CA SER A 29 -4.30 40.67 25.93
C SER A 29 -5.03 41.20 24.68
N LEU A 30 -5.18 42.52 24.55
CA LEU A 30 -5.77 43.16 23.37
C LEU A 30 -4.80 43.30 22.19
N ILE A 31 -3.52 42.94 22.35
CA ILE A 31 -2.52 42.89 21.27
C ILE A 31 -2.17 41.43 20.90
N THR A 32 -2.99 40.45 21.27
CA THR A 32 -2.99 39.13 20.58
C THR A 32 -3.84 39.17 19.31
N ASN A 33 -3.55 40.12 18.42
CA ASN A 33 -3.90 39.96 17.01
C ASN A 33 -3.20 38.70 16.52
N LYS A 34 -3.95 37.62 16.30
CA LYS A 34 -3.48 36.51 15.47
C LYS A 34 -3.24 37.11 14.08
N VAL A 35 -1.98 37.37 13.75
CA VAL A 35 -1.59 37.84 12.42
C VAL A 35 -1.94 36.72 11.44
N GLN A 36 -3.10 36.85 10.81
CA GLN A 36 -3.56 35.92 9.80
C GLN A 36 -2.67 36.10 8.58
N ALA A 37 -2.04 35.00 8.13
CA ALA A 37 -1.21 34.95 6.94
C ALA A 37 -1.88 35.67 5.77
N ALA A 38 -1.19 36.65 5.19
CA ALA A 38 -1.69 37.39 4.05
C ALA A 38 -1.49 36.59 2.77
N THR A 39 -2.51 36.56 1.91
CA THR A 39 -2.39 36.00 0.55
C THR A 39 -2.33 37.14 -0.46
N TYR A 40 -1.22 37.22 -1.18
CA TYR A 40 -0.99 38.17 -2.27
C TYR A 40 -1.14 37.48 -3.63
N TYR A 41 -1.69 38.17 -4.61
CA TYR A 41 -1.92 37.69 -5.97
C TYR A 41 -1.10 38.48 -6.99
N VAL A 42 -0.61 37.79 -8.02
CA VAL A 42 0.24 38.38 -9.07
C VAL A 42 -0.28 38.00 -10.47
N ASP A 43 -0.58 39.01 -11.29
CA ASP A 43 -1.07 38.88 -12.67
C ASP A 43 -0.23 39.77 -13.61
N ALA A 44 0.54 39.16 -14.51
CA ALA A 44 1.45 39.85 -15.42
C ALA A 44 0.73 40.74 -16.44
N VAL A 45 -0.56 40.50 -16.69
CA VAL A 45 -1.38 41.21 -17.68
C VAL A 45 -2.20 42.29 -17.01
N ASN A 46 -3.04 41.91 -16.04
CA ASN A 46 -4.05 42.77 -15.42
C ASN A 46 -3.58 43.41 -14.10
N GLY A 47 -2.43 42.99 -13.56
CA GLY A 47 -1.91 43.53 -12.31
C GLY A 47 -1.40 44.96 -12.41
N ASN A 48 -1.31 45.60 -11.25
CA ASN A 48 -0.78 46.94 -11.04
C ASN A 48 0.18 46.91 -9.84
N ASP A 49 1.40 47.43 -10.00
CA ASP A 49 2.41 47.41 -8.93
C ASP A 49 2.13 48.43 -7.80
N ALA A 50 1.20 49.36 -8.00
CA ALA A 50 0.64 50.18 -6.93
C ALA A 50 -0.34 49.42 -6.02
N SER A 51 -0.80 48.23 -6.41
CA SER A 51 -1.78 47.46 -5.64
C SER A 51 -1.19 46.86 -4.36
N VAL A 52 -2.02 46.76 -3.32
CA VAL A 52 -1.70 45.98 -2.11
C VAL A 52 -1.46 44.52 -2.48
N GLY A 53 -2.23 43.97 -3.42
CA GLY A 53 -2.11 42.60 -3.94
C GLY A 53 -2.96 41.58 -3.20
N ASN A 54 -3.63 41.94 -2.10
CA ASN A 54 -4.28 41.01 -1.18
C ASN A 54 -5.65 40.47 -1.64
N ILE A 55 -6.11 40.81 -2.85
CA ILE A 55 -7.34 40.32 -3.48
C ILE A 55 -7.11 40.05 -4.97
N GLN A 56 -7.75 39.01 -5.52
CA GLN A 56 -7.55 38.57 -6.91
C GLN A 56 -7.92 39.64 -7.97
N THR A 57 -8.80 40.57 -7.61
CA THR A 57 -9.25 41.69 -8.45
C THR A 57 -8.34 42.92 -8.41
N SER A 58 -7.33 42.94 -7.54
CA SER A 58 -6.28 43.98 -7.50
C SER A 58 -4.90 43.37 -7.26
N PRO A 59 -4.40 42.53 -8.19
CA PRO A 59 -3.12 41.83 -8.05
C PRO A 59 -1.92 42.74 -8.38
N ILE A 60 -0.75 42.34 -7.90
CA ILE A 60 0.56 42.90 -8.24
C ILE A 60 0.92 42.51 -9.69
N LYS A 61 1.76 43.28 -10.40
CA LYS A 61 2.16 42.96 -11.78
C LYS A 61 3.53 42.29 -11.88
N THR A 62 4.56 42.81 -11.22
CA THR A 62 5.96 42.43 -11.44
C THR A 62 6.64 41.73 -10.26
N ILE A 63 7.66 40.93 -10.57
CA ILE A 63 8.59 40.36 -9.59
C ILE A 63 9.30 41.48 -8.81
N THR A 64 9.60 42.61 -9.46
CA THR A 64 10.19 43.79 -8.81
C THR A 64 9.31 44.35 -7.68
N ALA A 65 8.00 44.34 -7.84
CA ALA A 65 7.06 44.74 -6.79
C ALA A 65 6.89 43.66 -5.72
N VAL A 66 6.85 42.37 -6.09
CA VAL A 66 6.82 41.24 -5.14
C VAL A 66 8.06 41.23 -4.24
N ASN A 67 9.26 41.39 -4.80
CA ASN A 67 10.54 41.41 -4.06
C ASN A 67 10.63 42.54 -3.02
N LYS A 68 9.85 43.61 -3.20
CA LYS A 68 9.72 44.77 -2.30
C LYS A 68 8.65 44.61 -1.22
N LYS A 69 7.78 43.59 -1.27
CA LYS A 69 6.77 43.35 -0.22
C LYS A 69 7.46 42.88 1.06
N ALA A 70 7.07 43.46 2.20
CA ALA A 70 7.47 43.04 3.52
C ALA A 70 6.60 41.84 3.96
N LEU A 71 6.89 40.66 3.40
CA LEU A 71 6.21 39.41 3.73
C LEU A 71 6.57 38.96 5.15
N LEU A 72 5.58 38.45 5.89
CA LEU A 72 5.71 37.87 7.21
C LEU A 72 5.68 36.33 7.14
N ALA A 73 6.19 35.67 8.18
CA ALA A 73 6.18 34.22 8.26
C ALA A 73 4.75 33.65 8.20
N GLY A 74 4.48 32.78 7.22
CA GLY A 74 3.15 32.25 6.92
C GLY A 74 2.49 32.86 5.67
N ASP A 75 2.93 34.04 5.22
CA ASP A 75 2.36 34.71 4.05
C ASP A 75 2.48 33.87 2.78
N THR A 76 1.52 34.05 1.88
CA THR A 76 1.43 33.34 0.61
C THR A 76 1.41 34.31 -0.56
N VAL A 77 2.18 34.04 -1.61
CA VAL A 77 2.22 34.79 -2.87
C VAL A 77 1.85 33.87 -4.02
N LEU A 78 0.71 34.12 -4.67
CA LEU A 78 0.16 33.28 -5.74
C LEU A 78 0.32 33.96 -7.10
N PHE A 79 1.00 33.27 -8.02
CA PHE A 79 1.15 33.67 -9.41
C PHE A 79 0.05 33.07 -10.28
N LYS A 80 -0.46 33.84 -11.24
CA LYS A 80 -1.58 33.40 -12.08
C LYS A 80 -1.15 32.34 -13.11
N ALA A 81 -1.90 31.24 -13.17
CA ALA A 81 -1.69 30.17 -14.15
C ALA A 81 -1.76 30.71 -15.60
N GLY A 82 -0.99 30.08 -16.50
CA GLY A 82 -0.89 30.46 -17.91
C GLY A 82 -0.08 31.72 -18.21
N GLN A 83 0.51 32.37 -17.22
CA GLN A 83 1.28 33.62 -17.39
C GLN A 83 2.79 33.44 -17.16
N THR A 84 3.58 34.43 -17.61
CA THR A 84 5.04 34.41 -17.56
C THR A 84 5.62 35.70 -16.99
N TRP A 85 6.62 35.53 -16.14
CA TRP A 85 7.51 36.55 -15.58
C TRP A 85 8.98 36.26 -15.95
N GLN A 86 9.23 35.32 -16.86
CA GLN A 86 10.56 34.79 -17.20
C GLN A 86 11.57 35.86 -17.66
N THR A 87 11.12 36.94 -18.31
CA THR A 87 11.95 38.06 -18.79
C THR A 87 12.21 39.12 -17.72
N GLN A 88 11.69 38.95 -16.50
CA GLN A 88 11.95 39.81 -15.36
C GLN A 88 13.15 39.28 -14.55
N GLY A 89 13.65 40.11 -13.62
CA GLY A 89 14.66 39.66 -12.66
C GLY A 89 14.17 38.53 -11.77
N SER A 90 15.10 37.75 -11.22
CA SER A 90 14.80 36.61 -10.35
C SER A 90 13.91 36.99 -9.15
N LEU A 91 13.08 36.05 -8.71
CA LEU A 91 12.39 36.18 -7.43
C LEU A 91 13.43 36.18 -6.31
N VAL A 92 13.23 37.00 -5.28
CA VAL A 92 14.09 37.07 -4.09
C VAL A 92 13.25 36.67 -2.86
N PRO A 93 13.19 35.35 -2.54
CA PRO A 93 12.32 34.82 -1.50
C PRO A 93 12.66 35.35 -0.09
N LYS A 94 11.66 35.38 0.78
CA LYS A 94 11.82 35.70 2.21
C LYS A 94 11.67 34.44 3.05
N SER A 95 12.46 34.29 4.11
CA SER A 95 12.38 33.15 5.03
C SER A 95 11.09 33.17 5.85
N GLY A 96 10.49 32.00 6.07
CA GLY A 96 9.41 31.81 7.04
C GLY A 96 9.94 31.40 8.42
N THR A 97 9.14 30.61 9.13
CA THR A 97 9.56 29.89 10.35
C THR A 97 9.04 28.45 10.33
N MET A 98 9.60 27.58 11.18
CA MET A 98 9.21 26.17 11.35
C MET A 98 7.69 25.92 11.44
N ASN A 99 6.93 26.84 12.02
CA ASN A 99 5.47 26.73 12.18
C ASN A 99 4.66 27.56 11.15
N ALA A 100 5.33 28.37 10.33
CA ALA A 100 4.72 29.31 9.39
C ALA A 100 5.66 29.60 8.21
N TYR A 101 5.64 28.72 7.20
CA TYR A 101 6.43 28.84 5.98
C TYR A 101 5.89 29.98 5.11
N ILE A 102 6.77 30.73 4.43
CA ILE A 102 6.33 31.62 3.35
C ILE A 102 6.14 30.78 2.07
N THR A 103 4.97 30.90 1.44
CA THR A 103 4.58 30.04 0.30
C THR A 103 4.45 30.82 -1.00
N TYR A 104 5.22 30.44 -2.01
CA TYR A 104 5.11 30.95 -3.38
C TYR A 104 4.40 29.90 -4.24
N GLY A 105 3.18 30.19 -4.71
CA GLY A 105 2.28 29.20 -5.31
C GLY A 105 1.58 29.69 -6.58
N THR A 106 0.58 28.92 -7.01
CA THR A 106 -0.21 29.17 -8.23
C THR A 106 -1.68 29.46 -7.89
N TYR A 107 -2.35 30.31 -8.66
CA TYR A 107 -3.82 30.43 -8.66
C TYR A 107 -4.42 30.50 -10.06
N GLY A 108 -5.70 30.15 -10.17
CA GLY A 108 -6.40 30.00 -11.45
C GLY A 108 -6.10 28.67 -12.14
N THR A 109 -6.48 28.56 -13.41
CA THR A 109 -6.43 27.34 -14.21
C THR A 109 -5.55 27.51 -15.45
N GLY A 110 -4.74 26.51 -15.79
CA GLY A 110 -3.91 26.51 -16.99
C GLY A 110 -2.52 25.91 -16.72
N ALA A 111 -1.55 26.28 -17.56
CA ALA A 111 -0.15 25.91 -17.36
C ALA A 111 0.44 26.54 -16.08
N LYS A 112 1.50 25.93 -15.53
CA LYS A 112 2.22 26.45 -14.36
C LYS A 112 2.75 27.87 -14.64
N PRO A 113 2.67 28.83 -13.70
CA PRO A 113 3.24 30.16 -13.87
C PRO A 113 4.74 30.07 -14.14
N LYS A 114 5.20 30.66 -15.25
CA LYS A 114 6.60 30.59 -15.65
C LYS A 114 7.40 31.76 -15.07
N LEU A 115 8.29 31.46 -14.13
CA LEU A 115 9.26 32.39 -13.58
C LEU A 115 10.64 32.13 -14.21
N ASN A 116 11.57 33.05 -13.95
CA ASN A 116 12.99 32.89 -14.24
C ASN A 116 13.62 31.88 -13.24
N ASN A 117 14.92 31.94 -13.01
CA ASN A 117 15.58 31.17 -11.95
C ASN A 117 15.28 31.68 -10.52
N ILE A 118 15.58 30.84 -9.54
CA ILE A 118 15.59 31.17 -8.11
C ILE A 118 16.96 30.84 -7.50
N ILE A 119 17.48 31.78 -6.72
CA ILE A 119 18.70 31.62 -5.91
C ILE A 119 18.29 31.79 -4.44
N LEU A 120 18.49 30.74 -3.65
CA LEU A 120 18.23 30.67 -2.22
C LEU A 120 19.58 30.57 -1.52
N LYS A 121 20.02 31.69 -0.95
CA LYS A 121 21.21 31.77 -0.10
C LYS A 121 20.87 32.36 1.25
N ASP A 122 21.25 31.69 2.34
CA ASP A 122 20.92 32.05 3.72
C ASP A 122 19.39 32.15 3.94
N LYS A 123 18.63 31.12 3.51
CA LYS A 123 17.16 31.09 3.52
C LYS A 123 16.60 29.85 4.20
N SER A 124 15.47 30.01 4.89
CA SER A 124 14.85 28.94 5.69
C SER A 124 13.32 28.95 5.61
N TYR A 125 12.69 27.78 5.68
CA TYR A 125 11.22 27.61 5.80
C TYR A 125 10.44 28.31 4.67
N ILE A 126 10.75 27.96 3.42
CA ILE A 126 10.11 28.52 2.22
C ILE A 126 9.51 27.40 1.40
N LYS A 127 8.26 27.56 0.96
CA LYS A 127 7.57 26.61 0.08
C LYS A 127 7.38 27.20 -1.31
N PHE A 128 7.63 26.40 -2.34
CA PHE A 128 7.27 26.65 -3.73
C PHE A 128 6.27 25.57 -4.17
N GLN A 129 5.14 25.95 -4.76
CA GLN A 129 4.08 25.01 -5.11
C GLN A 129 3.50 25.23 -6.52
N GLY A 130 3.70 24.27 -7.41
CA GLY A 130 3.08 24.26 -8.74
C GLY A 130 3.63 25.28 -9.74
N LEU A 131 4.82 25.84 -9.50
CA LEU A 131 5.47 26.84 -10.38
C LEU A 131 6.35 26.20 -11.46
N GLU A 132 6.69 26.95 -12.51
CA GLU A 132 7.75 26.56 -13.47
C GLU A 132 8.91 27.56 -13.43
N PHE A 133 10.12 27.06 -13.19
CA PHE A 133 11.36 27.83 -13.27
C PHE A 133 12.09 27.46 -14.56
N TYR A 134 12.28 28.43 -15.45
CA TYR A 134 12.89 28.23 -16.75
C TYR A 134 13.87 29.36 -17.09
N ASN A 135 15.12 29.01 -17.40
CA ASN A 135 16.12 29.95 -17.91
C ASN A 135 16.99 29.29 -19.00
N ASN A 136 17.20 30.03 -20.10
CA ASN A 136 17.96 29.60 -21.28
C ASN A 136 19.27 30.38 -21.46
N ALA A 137 19.60 31.34 -20.58
CA ALA A 137 20.84 32.10 -20.65
C ALA A 137 22.03 31.25 -20.14
N PRO A 138 23.23 31.35 -20.77
CA PRO A 138 24.44 30.68 -20.28
C PRO A 138 24.73 30.94 -18.80
N GLY A 139 25.38 29.97 -18.14
CA GLY A 139 25.90 30.06 -16.77
C GLY A 139 24.88 30.13 -15.62
N ASN A 140 23.57 30.14 -15.89
CA ASN A 140 22.55 30.37 -14.86
C ASN A 140 21.96 29.05 -14.31
N TRP A 141 22.21 28.74 -13.03
CA TRP A 141 21.42 27.72 -12.31
C TRP A 141 19.93 28.07 -12.33
N ILE A 142 19.06 27.04 -12.33
CA ILE A 142 17.59 27.22 -12.36
C ILE A 142 17.04 27.32 -10.94
N VAL A 143 17.44 26.38 -10.06
CA VAL A 143 17.18 26.44 -8.62
C VAL A 143 18.49 26.12 -7.89
N TYR A 144 18.99 27.09 -7.13
CA TYR A 144 20.24 26.99 -6.39
C TYR A 144 19.97 27.21 -4.90
N ILE A 145 20.18 26.16 -4.09
CA ILE A 145 19.99 26.14 -2.64
C ILE A 145 21.38 26.03 -1.99
N ASP A 146 21.76 27.07 -1.25
CA ASP A 146 23.10 27.28 -0.68
C ASP A 146 22.95 27.84 0.73
N SER A 147 23.62 27.25 1.73
CA SER A 147 23.51 27.70 3.13
C SER A 147 22.04 27.85 3.59
N SER A 148 21.16 26.95 3.14
CA SER A 148 19.70 27.11 3.22
C SER A 148 18.97 25.81 3.56
N ASP A 149 18.01 25.90 4.48
CA ASP A 149 17.36 24.76 5.13
C ASP A 149 15.83 24.78 5.00
N HIS A 150 15.18 23.63 5.17
CA HIS A 150 13.71 23.53 5.15
C HIS A 150 13.04 24.20 3.93
N ILE A 151 13.69 24.19 2.76
CA ILE A 151 13.10 24.61 1.49
C ILE A 151 12.26 23.46 0.94
N VAL A 152 11.02 23.74 0.56
CA VAL A 152 10.08 22.77 -0.02
C VAL A 152 9.77 23.16 -1.47
N LEU A 153 10.07 22.28 -2.41
CA LEU A 153 9.68 22.37 -3.83
C LEU A 153 8.66 21.27 -4.11
N GLU A 154 7.39 21.65 -4.28
CA GLU A 154 6.27 20.71 -4.43
C GLU A 154 5.54 20.90 -5.78
N GLY A 155 5.57 19.89 -6.63
CA GLY A 155 4.89 19.91 -7.93
C GLY A 155 5.45 20.94 -8.92
N CYS A 156 6.71 21.37 -8.77
CA CYS A 156 7.33 22.38 -9.63
C CYS A 156 7.91 21.78 -10.93
N ASN A 157 8.01 22.59 -11.97
CA ASN A 157 8.86 22.30 -13.13
C ASN A 157 10.17 23.08 -12.97
N MET A 158 11.31 22.45 -13.21
CA MET A 158 12.64 23.05 -13.16
C MET A 158 13.38 22.66 -14.43
N ILE A 159 13.61 23.63 -15.33
CA ILE A 159 14.06 23.34 -16.69
C ILE A 159 15.16 24.31 -17.13
N ALA A 160 16.34 23.78 -17.44
CA ALA A 160 17.38 24.54 -18.11
C ALA A 160 17.21 24.45 -19.63
N GLY A 161 17.18 25.60 -20.31
CA GLY A 161 17.01 25.66 -21.75
C GLY A 161 18.24 25.20 -22.55
N PRO A 162 18.10 24.92 -23.87
CA PRO A 162 19.18 24.38 -24.70
C PRO A 162 20.48 25.20 -24.76
N LEU A 163 20.43 26.50 -24.49
CA LEU A 163 21.61 27.39 -24.47
C LEU A 163 22.14 27.67 -23.05
N ASN A 164 21.50 27.13 -22.01
CA ASN A 164 21.96 27.29 -20.64
C ASN A 164 23.18 26.40 -20.37
N THR A 165 24.21 26.94 -19.73
CA THR A 165 25.48 26.25 -19.39
C THR A 165 25.74 26.20 -17.89
N GLY A 166 24.71 26.35 -17.06
CA GLY A 166 24.78 26.05 -15.63
C GLY A 166 25.13 24.58 -15.39
N TYR A 167 25.86 24.29 -14.31
CA TYR A 167 26.35 22.93 -14.03
C TYR A 167 25.22 21.95 -13.66
N ALA A 168 24.14 22.44 -13.06
CA ALA A 168 22.95 21.64 -12.73
C ALA A 168 21.66 22.48 -12.79
N VAL A 169 20.52 21.83 -13.01
CA VAL A 169 19.20 22.46 -12.92
C VAL A 169 18.86 22.78 -11.47
N LEU A 170 18.92 21.76 -10.61
CA LEU A 170 18.75 21.85 -9.16
C LEU A 170 20.09 21.57 -8.49
N THR A 171 20.59 22.55 -7.74
CA THR A 171 21.77 22.40 -6.87
C THR A 171 21.35 22.56 -5.41
N ILE A 172 21.78 21.63 -4.54
CA ILE A 172 21.68 21.76 -3.07
C ILE A 172 23.10 21.63 -2.51
N ARG A 173 23.59 22.66 -1.78
CA ARG A 173 24.97 22.70 -1.28
C ARG A 173 25.25 23.63 -0.10
N GLU A 174 26.49 23.66 0.37
CA GLU A 174 27.00 24.48 1.48
C GLU A 174 26.19 24.29 2.79
N ASN A 175 26.13 23.07 3.32
CA ASN A 175 25.42 22.75 4.57
C ASN A 175 23.88 23.00 4.46
N SER A 176 23.30 22.81 3.28
CA SER A 176 21.86 22.90 3.05
C SER A 176 21.19 21.57 3.41
N GLU A 177 20.38 21.57 4.47
CA GLU A 177 19.81 20.37 5.09
C GLU A 177 18.27 20.46 5.27
N TYR A 178 17.59 19.31 5.44
CA TYR A 178 16.14 19.21 5.61
C TYR A 178 15.29 19.80 4.47
N ASN A 179 15.87 19.95 3.27
CA ASN A 179 15.15 20.40 2.08
C ASN A 179 14.37 19.24 1.44
N VAL A 180 13.21 19.55 0.86
CA VAL A 180 12.27 18.57 0.28
C VAL A 180 11.96 18.94 -1.16
N VAL A 181 12.19 18.03 -2.10
CA VAL A 181 11.81 18.17 -3.51
C VAL A 181 10.90 17.02 -3.88
N ARG A 182 9.61 17.30 -4.14
CA ARG A 182 8.61 16.27 -4.40
C ARG A 182 7.64 16.56 -5.54
N GLY A 183 7.33 15.53 -6.33
CA GLY A 183 6.39 15.63 -7.47
C GLY A 183 6.85 16.58 -8.58
N CYS A 184 8.14 16.92 -8.63
CA CYS A 184 8.70 17.88 -9.58
C CYS A 184 9.13 17.21 -10.89
N PHE A 185 9.18 18.00 -11.96
CA PHE A 185 9.82 17.64 -13.22
C PHE A 185 11.13 18.41 -13.37
N ILE A 186 12.24 17.71 -13.65
CA ILE A 186 13.60 18.28 -13.63
C ILE A 186 14.35 17.87 -14.91
N GLU A 187 14.79 18.82 -15.73
CA GLU A 187 15.42 18.53 -17.03
C GLU A 187 16.45 19.58 -17.47
N HIS A 188 17.62 19.14 -17.95
CA HIS A 188 18.65 19.99 -18.56
C HIS A 188 18.71 19.79 -20.09
N LYS A 189 18.31 20.81 -20.87
CA LYS A 189 18.13 20.68 -22.33
C LYS A 189 19.36 20.99 -23.17
N ASN A 190 20.44 21.46 -22.57
CA ASN A 190 21.71 21.66 -23.28
C ASN A 190 22.41 20.31 -23.47
N LEU A 191 22.61 19.90 -24.73
CA LEU A 191 23.21 18.62 -25.11
C LEU A 191 24.70 18.71 -25.49
N VAL A 192 25.33 19.89 -25.37
CA VAL A 192 26.72 20.15 -25.79
C VAL A 192 27.66 20.58 -24.66
N ALA A 193 27.14 21.14 -23.56
CA ALA A 193 27.91 21.38 -22.33
C ALA A 193 27.81 20.17 -21.39
N GLN A 194 28.79 19.95 -20.49
CA GLN A 194 28.66 19.01 -19.37
C GLN A 194 27.71 19.58 -18.31
N ASN A 195 26.64 18.85 -17.96
CA ASN A 195 25.62 19.29 -17.00
C ASN A 195 24.90 18.11 -16.33
N ASP A 196 24.42 18.34 -15.11
CA ASP A 196 23.54 17.45 -14.35
C ASP A 196 22.08 17.94 -14.34
N ALA A 197 21.12 17.08 -14.00
CA ALA A 197 19.76 17.52 -13.65
C ALA A 197 19.64 17.88 -12.16
N VAL A 198 20.00 16.96 -11.25
CA VAL A 198 19.99 17.19 -9.79
C VAL A 198 21.38 16.94 -9.19
N ASN A 199 21.85 17.87 -8.36
CA ASN A 199 23.18 17.80 -7.75
C ASN A 199 23.14 18.16 -6.25
N LEU A 200 23.52 17.20 -5.39
CA LEU A 200 23.73 17.37 -3.96
C LEU A 200 25.25 17.35 -3.68
N LYS A 201 25.79 18.48 -3.18
CA LYS A 201 27.23 18.70 -2.94
C LYS A 201 27.53 19.41 -1.63
N HIS A 202 28.78 19.39 -1.17
CA HIS A 202 29.33 20.26 -0.11
C HIS A 202 28.44 20.33 1.15
N ASN A 203 28.31 19.21 1.86
CA ASN A 203 27.48 19.04 3.07
C ASN A 203 25.97 19.17 2.82
N ALA A 204 25.49 18.82 1.62
CA ALA A 204 24.07 18.58 1.38
C ALA A 204 23.65 17.26 2.05
N ASN A 205 23.37 17.31 3.35
CA ASN A 205 22.93 16.17 4.15
C ASN A 205 21.43 16.28 4.49
N TYR A 206 20.80 15.19 4.93
CA TYR A 206 19.42 15.19 5.44
C TYR A 206 18.35 15.78 4.48
N ASN A 207 18.54 15.68 3.15
CA ASN A 207 17.55 16.15 2.17
C ASN A 207 16.69 15.00 1.63
N LEU A 208 15.47 15.32 1.16
CA LEU A 208 14.49 14.38 0.61
C LEU A 208 14.16 14.71 -0.84
N ILE A 209 14.47 13.80 -1.76
CA ILE A 209 14.12 13.89 -3.18
C ILE A 209 13.16 12.74 -3.50
N GLU A 210 11.85 13.01 -3.59
CA GLU A 210 10.84 11.95 -3.74
C GLU A 210 9.75 12.14 -4.80
N ASN A 211 9.34 11.05 -5.46
CA ASN A 211 8.24 11.03 -6.44
C ASN A 211 8.44 12.02 -7.61
N ASN A 212 9.69 12.35 -7.98
CA ASN A 212 10.01 13.29 -9.06
C ASN A 212 10.23 12.55 -10.39
N ILE A 213 10.08 13.28 -11.50
CA ILE A 213 10.56 12.86 -12.82
C ILE A 213 11.86 13.62 -13.10
N ILE A 214 12.97 12.89 -13.21
CA ILE A 214 14.30 13.43 -13.43
C ILE A 214 14.78 12.96 -14.81
N GLY A 215 14.92 13.91 -15.73
CA GLY A 215 15.12 13.66 -17.15
C GLY A 215 16.54 13.92 -17.66
N THR A 216 16.60 14.39 -18.91
CA THR A 216 17.81 14.66 -19.71
C THR A 216 18.88 15.45 -18.97
N ALA A 217 20.13 14.97 -19.07
CA ALA A 217 21.38 15.66 -18.69
C ALA A 217 22.57 15.05 -19.47
N THR A 218 23.67 15.76 -19.66
CA THR A 218 24.84 15.20 -20.41
C THR A 218 25.88 14.50 -19.53
N HIS A 219 25.76 14.67 -18.22
CA HIS A 219 26.63 14.07 -17.21
C HIS A 219 25.83 13.09 -16.33
N TYR A 220 25.20 13.53 -15.24
CA TYR A 220 24.30 12.68 -14.45
C TYR A 220 22.89 13.26 -14.28
N ALA A 221 21.88 12.40 -14.26
CA ALA A 221 20.53 12.81 -13.88
C ALA A 221 20.46 13.18 -12.37
N LEU A 222 21.12 12.40 -11.52
CA LEU A 222 21.21 12.62 -10.08
C LEU A 222 22.62 12.35 -9.55
N THR A 223 23.22 13.37 -8.95
CA THR A 223 24.55 13.32 -8.34
C THR A 223 24.46 13.53 -6.83
N ILE A 224 25.06 12.62 -6.06
CA ILE A 224 25.16 12.69 -4.60
C ILE A 224 26.63 12.48 -4.21
N MET A 225 27.32 13.55 -3.80
CA MET A 225 28.72 13.47 -3.38
C MET A 225 29.09 14.61 -2.44
N GLY A 226 30.07 14.42 -1.56
CA GLY A 226 30.65 15.50 -0.77
C GLY A 226 31.36 16.52 -1.65
N SER A 227 32.56 16.18 -2.13
CA SER A 227 33.24 16.86 -3.23
C SER A 227 34.27 15.92 -3.88
N THR A 228 34.68 16.23 -5.11
CA THR A 228 35.76 15.56 -5.85
C THR A 228 37.07 16.37 -5.85
N GLU A 229 37.03 17.62 -5.36
CA GLU A 229 38.06 18.64 -5.57
C GLU A 229 38.28 19.52 -4.32
N ASP A 230 39.54 19.81 -4.01
CA ASP A 230 39.97 20.62 -2.87
C ASP A 230 39.51 22.08 -3.03
N GLU A 231 38.84 22.65 -2.03
CA GLU A 231 38.32 24.02 -2.13
C GLU A 231 39.30 25.03 -1.54
N VAL A 232 39.86 25.89 -2.40
CA VAL A 232 40.76 26.98 -1.98
C VAL A 232 39.93 28.21 -1.62
N LYS A 233 39.71 28.44 -0.31
CA LYS A 233 39.05 29.64 0.21
C LYS A 233 40.06 30.75 0.48
N THR A 234 39.57 31.99 0.49
CA THR A 234 40.37 33.18 0.78
C THR A 234 39.89 33.78 2.09
N ASN A 235 40.82 34.08 2.99
CA ASN A 235 40.58 34.75 4.27
C ASN A 235 40.28 36.26 4.06
N PRO A 236 39.71 36.96 5.06
CA PRO A 236 39.47 38.41 4.99
C PRO A 236 40.72 39.27 4.78
N ASP A 237 41.92 38.74 5.06
CA ASP A 237 43.21 39.39 4.83
C ASP A 237 43.81 39.12 3.42
N GLY A 238 43.12 38.36 2.58
CA GLY A 238 43.59 37.97 1.24
C GLY A 238 44.48 36.72 1.20
N SER A 239 44.88 36.16 2.35
CA SER A 239 45.59 34.88 2.40
C SER A 239 44.67 33.73 1.97
N LYS A 240 45.24 32.65 1.43
CA LYS A 240 44.47 31.48 0.97
C LYS A 240 44.69 30.27 1.87
N TYR A 241 43.62 29.49 2.06
CA TYR A 241 43.67 28.20 2.74
C TYR A 241 42.85 27.17 1.97
N THR A 242 43.30 25.92 1.98
CA THR A 242 42.59 24.82 1.32
C THR A 242 41.74 24.07 2.35
N ILE A 243 40.48 23.83 2.01
CA ILE A 243 39.62 22.85 2.68
C ILE A 243 39.72 21.54 1.90
N PRO A 244 40.30 20.47 2.48
CA PRO A 244 40.37 19.18 1.81
C PRO A 244 38.99 18.62 1.50
N TYR A 245 38.74 18.11 0.28
CA TYR A 245 37.42 17.57 -0.08
C TYR A 245 37.00 16.34 0.75
N SER A 246 37.97 15.66 1.36
CA SER A 246 37.74 14.61 2.36
C SER A 246 36.89 15.05 3.55
N LYS A 247 36.72 16.36 3.78
CA LYS A 247 35.85 16.94 4.81
C LYS A 247 34.41 17.18 4.35
N TYR A 248 34.13 17.20 3.05
CA TYR A 248 32.78 17.41 2.53
C TYR A 248 31.98 16.12 2.50
N THR A 249 30.67 16.20 2.72
CA THR A 249 29.73 15.07 2.78
C THR A 249 28.49 15.28 1.92
N ALA A 250 27.80 14.21 1.58
CA ALA A 250 26.40 14.25 1.12
C ALA A 250 25.66 13.03 1.67
N SER A 251 25.50 13.00 2.98
CA SER A 251 25.11 11.83 3.77
C SER A 251 23.69 11.95 4.34
N TYR A 252 23.10 10.83 4.75
CA TYR A 252 21.75 10.79 5.37
C TYR A 252 20.61 11.37 4.50
N ASN A 253 20.78 11.47 3.18
CA ASN A 253 19.71 11.89 2.27
C ASN A 253 18.78 10.70 1.95
N ILE A 254 17.52 10.99 1.63
CA ILE A 254 16.52 10.01 1.21
C ILE A 254 16.08 10.33 -0.23
N ILE A 255 16.31 9.39 -1.14
CA ILE A 255 16.01 9.50 -2.56
C ILE A 255 15.03 8.37 -2.91
N ARG A 256 13.76 8.69 -3.16
CA ARG A 256 12.75 7.64 -3.34
C ARG A 256 11.65 7.84 -4.36
N ASN A 257 11.17 6.73 -4.92
CA ASN A 257 10.04 6.69 -5.85
C ASN A 257 10.22 7.62 -7.08
N ASN A 258 11.46 8.02 -7.42
CA ASN A 258 11.70 8.90 -8.55
C ASN A 258 11.76 8.07 -9.83
N LYS A 259 11.22 8.62 -10.92
CA LYS A 259 11.40 8.09 -12.28
C LYS A 259 12.58 8.83 -12.91
N ILE A 260 13.72 8.15 -13.02
CA ILE A 260 15.00 8.71 -13.48
C ILE A 260 15.31 8.11 -14.85
N ASN A 261 15.30 8.93 -15.90
CA ASN A 261 15.62 8.48 -17.25
C ASN A 261 16.49 9.53 -17.97
N ASN A 262 17.69 9.11 -18.38
CA ASN A 262 18.60 9.99 -19.09
C ASN A 262 19.18 9.32 -20.36
N PRO A 263 18.71 9.69 -21.56
CA PRO A 263 19.22 9.15 -22.81
C PRO A 263 20.52 9.81 -23.31
N GLN A 264 21.01 10.86 -22.62
CA GLN A 264 22.15 11.69 -23.10
C GLN A 264 23.39 11.68 -22.20
N GLY A 265 23.31 11.01 -21.05
CA GLY A 265 24.42 10.81 -20.11
C GLY A 265 24.16 9.62 -19.20
N ALA A 266 24.81 9.59 -18.04
CA ALA A 266 24.58 8.60 -17.00
C ALA A 266 23.41 9.02 -16.07
N MET A 267 22.99 8.12 -15.18
CA MET A 267 21.75 8.29 -14.42
C MET A 267 22.06 8.71 -12.98
N VAL A 268 22.58 7.81 -12.14
CA VAL A 268 22.80 8.07 -10.71
C VAL A 268 24.26 7.85 -10.31
N GLU A 269 24.83 8.78 -9.54
CA GLU A 269 26.14 8.64 -8.88
C GLU A 269 26.07 8.92 -7.38
N ILE A 270 26.59 7.98 -6.58
CA ILE A 270 26.71 8.05 -5.12
C ILE A 270 28.19 7.78 -4.74
N GLN A 271 28.96 8.82 -4.41
CA GLN A 271 30.40 8.70 -4.14
C GLN A 271 30.96 9.77 -3.20
N SER A 272 32.27 9.72 -2.90
CA SER A 272 33.02 10.76 -2.17
C SER A 272 32.31 11.26 -0.90
N ASN A 273 32.21 10.43 0.14
CA ASN A 273 31.49 10.71 1.40
C ASN A 273 29.96 10.92 1.25
N ALA A 274 29.33 10.32 0.24
CA ALA A 274 27.89 10.13 0.18
C ALA A 274 27.48 8.89 0.98
N ASN A 275 27.61 8.96 2.31
CA ASN A 275 27.46 7.81 3.19
C ASN A 275 26.05 7.73 3.82
N ARG A 276 25.58 6.51 4.09
CA ARG A 276 24.30 6.24 4.77
C ARG A 276 23.08 6.97 4.17
N ASN A 277 23.08 7.15 2.85
CA ASN A 277 21.90 7.56 2.11
C ASN A 277 20.95 6.37 1.90
N VAL A 278 19.67 6.67 1.70
CA VAL A 278 18.64 5.70 1.30
C VAL A 278 18.23 5.98 -0.14
N PHE A 279 18.49 5.04 -1.03
CA PHE A 279 18.02 5.05 -2.42
C PHE A 279 16.97 3.94 -2.56
N GLU A 280 15.68 4.30 -2.49
CA GLU A 280 14.58 3.32 -2.40
C GLU A 280 13.44 3.51 -3.42
N GLY A 281 12.90 2.43 -3.98
CA GLY A 281 11.68 2.51 -4.80
C GLY A 281 11.83 3.25 -6.13
N ASN A 282 13.04 3.62 -6.55
CA ASN A 282 13.25 4.41 -7.77
C ASN A 282 13.22 3.52 -9.02
N GLU A 283 12.63 4.04 -10.10
CA GLU A 283 12.73 3.47 -11.44
C GLU A 283 13.84 4.20 -12.20
N VAL A 284 14.94 3.51 -12.51
CA VAL A 284 16.11 4.07 -13.18
C VAL A 284 16.28 3.40 -14.53
N SER A 285 16.15 4.16 -15.62
CA SER A 285 16.10 3.61 -16.98
C SER A 285 16.94 4.34 -18.02
N GLY A 286 17.40 3.57 -19.02
CA GLY A 286 18.21 4.08 -20.13
C GLY A 286 19.69 4.24 -19.78
N GLY A 287 20.43 4.98 -20.62
CA GLY A 287 21.80 5.38 -20.30
C GLY A 287 22.76 5.54 -21.47
N LYS A 288 23.73 6.44 -21.28
CA LYS A 288 24.84 6.71 -22.20
C LYS A 288 26.11 7.07 -21.42
N SER A 289 27.29 6.91 -22.04
CA SER A 289 28.51 7.49 -21.51
C SER A 289 28.37 9.02 -21.38
N THR A 290 28.97 9.61 -20.36
CA THR A 290 28.90 11.07 -20.16
C THR A 290 29.73 11.81 -21.21
N ALA A 291 29.38 13.06 -21.51
CA ALA A 291 30.04 13.85 -22.56
C ALA A 291 31.58 13.92 -22.43
N ASN A 292 32.10 13.86 -21.20
CA ASN A 292 33.54 13.94 -20.89
C ASN A 292 34.16 12.59 -20.45
N ASN A 293 33.38 11.52 -20.33
CA ASN A 293 33.91 10.19 -20.03
C ASN A 293 33.19 9.08 -20.83
N ASN A 294 33.78 8.74 -21.98
CA ASN A 294 33.30 7.67 -22.86
C ASN A 294 33.35 6.26 -22.25
N SER A 295 34.02 6.04 -21.12
CA SER A 295 34.37 4.67 -20.67
C SER A 295 33.23 3.87 -20.04
N SER A 296 32.23 4.51 -19.41
CA SER A 296 31.24 3.77 -18.61
C SER A 296 29.84 4.45 -18.51
N PRO A 297 28.84 3.98 -19.28
CA PRO A 297 27.41 4.25 -19.09
C PRO A 297 26.85 3.57 -17.83
N GLN A 298 26.95 4.20 -16.65
CA GLN A 298 26.51 3.60 -15.38
C GLN A 298 25.08 4.01 -15.01
N THR A 299 24.20 3.04 -14.75
CA THR A 299 22.80 3.26 -14.37
C THR A 299 22.70 3.70 -12.90
N VAL A 300 23.35 2.96 -12.00
CA VAL A 300 23.63 3.38 -10.63
C VAL A 300 25.09 3.13 -10.31
N LYS A 301 25.89 4.19 -10.24
CA LYS A 301 27.24 4.15 -9.67
C LYS A 301 27.14 4.36 -8.16
N SER A 302 27.67 3.42 -7.37
CA SER A 302 27.68 3.51 -5.91
C SER A 302 29.03 3.06 -5.37
N VAL A 303 29.84 4.03 -4.93
CA VAL A 303 31.19 3.86 -4.38
C VAL A 303 31.38 4.74 -3.14
N SER A 304 30.50 4.50 -2.17
CA SER A 304 30.51 5.10 -0.83
C SER A 304 30.01 4.08 0.20
N GLN A 305 29.76 4.49 1.45
CA GLN A 305 29.67 3.57 2.59
C GLN A 305 28.30 3.59 3.29
N TYR A 306 27.90 2.45 3.88
CA TYR A 306 26.68 2.29 4.69
C TYR A 306 25.35 2.63 3.99
N ASN A 307 25.32 2.73 2.66
CA ASN A 307 24.11 3.10 1.92
C ASN A 307 23.12 1.93 1.84
N ILE A 308 21.84 2.28 1.81
CA ILE A 308 20.72 1.35 1.60
C ILE A 308 20.22 1.55 0.16
N LEU A 309 20.37 0.53 -0.68
CA LEU A 309 19.82 0.49 -2.04
C LEU A 309 18.72 -0.58 -2.06
N ARG A 310 17.43 -0.19 -2.03
CA ARG A 310 16.34 -1.16 -1.91
C ARG A 310 15.10 -0.90 -2.76
N ASN A 311 14.41 -1.97 -3.17
CA ASN A 311 13.14 -1.84 -3.92
C ASN A 311 13.26 -1.01 -5.22
N ASN A 312 14.45 -0.84 -5.80
CA ASN A 312 14.64 -0.09 -7.05
C ASN A 312 14.51 -1.01 -8.26
N ILE A 313 14.03 -0.46 -9.37
CA ILE A 313 13.95 -1.11 -10.69
C ILE A 313 14.99 -0.43 -11.58
N ILE A 314 16.04 -1.16 -11.97
CA ILE A 314 17.20 -0.64 -12.71
C ILE A 314 17.26 -1.35 -14.06
N HIS A 315 16.96 -0.66 -15.16
CA HIS A 315 16.69 -1.36 -16.41
C HIS A 315 16.98 -0.62 -17.74
N SER A 316 17.04 -1.41 -18.81
CA SER A 316 17.07 -0.94 -20.22
C SER A 316 18.24 -0.01 -20.58
N ASN A 317 19.39 -0.16 -19.93
CA ASN A 317 20.64 0.46 -20.35
C ASN A 317 21.34 -0.44 -21.39
N ILE A 318 21.07 -0.16 -22.67
CA ILE A 318 21.46 -0.99 -23.82
C ILE A 318 22.77 -0.55 -24.51
N SER A 319 23.60 0.25 -23.84
CA SER A 319 24.91 0.67 -24.35
C SER A 319 25.97 -0.44 -24.22
N ASP A 320 26.94 -0.50 -25.13
CA ASP A 320 27.96 -1.59 -25.19
C ASP A 320 28.91 -1.68 -23.98
N ARG A 321 28.84 -0.69 -23.07
CA ARG A 321 29.59 -0.66 -21.80
C ARG A 321 28.67 -0.47 -20.59
N ALA A 322 27.36 -0.64 -20.78
CA ALA A 322 26.33 -0.36 -19.78
C ALA A 322 26.52 -1.16 -18.48
N ALA A 323 26.59 -0.44 -17.35
CA ALA A 323 26.55 -1.06 -16.03
C ALA A 323 25.19 -0.81 -15.35
N GLY A 324 24.64 -1.82 -14.66
CA GLY A 324 23.40 -1.70 -13.90
C GLY A 324 23.69 -1.06 -12.55
N ILE A 325 24.05 -1.87 -11.56
CA ILE A 325 24.76 -1.39 -10.36
C ILE A 325 26.27 -1.55 -10.56
N SER A 326 26.99 -0.45 -10.38
CA SER A 326 28.44 -0.37 -10.52
C SER A 326 29.08 0.10 -9.22
N SER A 327 29.91 -0.77 -8.64
CA SER A 327 30.68 -0.55 -7.42
C SER A 327 32.15 -0.89 -7.66
N VAL A 328 32.71 -0.28 -8.70
CA VAL A 328 34.15 -0.33 -9.02
C VAL A 328 34.87 0.77 -8.24
N VAL A 329 35.58 0.39 -7.18
CA VAL A 329 36.28 1.35 -6.31
C VAL A 329 37.57 1.85 -6.96
N TYR A 330 37.87 3.12 -6.76
CA TYR A 330 38.99 3.84 -7.39
C TYR A 330 39.37 5.08 -6.57
N ARG A 331 40.51 5.71 -6.89
CA ARG A 331 40.99 6.94 -6.27
C ARG A 331 40.96 8.09 -7.30
N ASN A 332 40.63 9.30 -6.85
CA ASN A 332 40.67 10.48 -7.72
C ASN A 332 41.98 11.27 -7.49
N GLY A 333 43.10 10.74 -7.98
CA GLY A 333 44.42 11.33 -7.74
C GLY A 333 44.82 11.19 -6.26
N VAL A 334 45.07 12.29 -5.56
CA VAL A 334 45.53 12.26 -4.15
C VAL A 334 44.46 11.91 -3.10
N ALA A 335 43.24 11.58 -3.55
CA ALA A 335 42.03 11.42 -2.76
C ALA A 335 42.12 10.49 -1.52
N PRO A 336 41.21 10.62 -0.53
CA PRO A 336 40.69 9.42 0.12
C PRO A 336 40.01 8.53 -0.94
N ALA A 337 40.26 7.21 -0.90
CA ALA A 337 39.68 6.27 -1.85
C ALA A 337 38.13 6.28 -1.85
N ASN A 338 37.51 6.15 -3.03
CA ASN A 338 36.07 5.93 -3.16
C ASN A 338 35.74 4.47 -2.81
N ASN A 339 35.84 4.15 -1.53
CA ASN A 339 35.59 2.81 -1.00
C ASN A 339 34.10 2.47 -0.96
N TYR A 340 33.79 1.20 -1.25
CA TYR A 340 32.43 0.66 -1.20
C TYR A 340 32.33 -0.27 0.01
N LEU A 341 31.88 0.24 1.16
CA LEU A 341 31.94 -0.47 2.45
C LEU A 341 30.58 -0.54 3.14
N HIS A 342 30.23 -1.66 3.76
CA HIS A 342 29.07 -1.79 4.65
C HIS A 342 27.70 -1.50 4.01
N ASN A 343 27.60 -1.52 2.67
CA ASN A 343 26.34 -1.21 1.98
C ASN A 343 25.37 -2.40 2.02
N ARG A 344 24.07 -2.10 1.96
CA ARG A 344 22.98 -3.09 1.96
C ARG A 344 22.10 -2.89 0.73
N THR A 345 22.30 -3.76 -0.25
CA THR A 345 21.60 -3.74 -1.54
C THR A 345 20.57 -4.86 -1.55
N TYR A 346 19.28 -4.57 -1.37
CA TYR A 346 18.29 -5.64 -1.19
C TYR A 346 16.94 -5.41 -1.84
N ASN A 347 16.26 -6.49 -2.26
CA ASN A 347 14.94 -6.43 -2.88
C ASN A 347 14.88 -5.52 -4.14
N ASN A 348 15.97 -5.40 -4.92
CA ASN A 348 15.99 -4.67 -6.19
C ASN A 348 15.77 -5.59 -7.40
N VAL A 349 15.39 -5.03 -8.54
CA VAL A 349 15.37 -5.71 -9.86
C VAL A 349 16.37 -5.04 -10.80
N ILE A 350 17.20 -5.84 -11.47
CA ILE A 350 18.16 -5.43 -12.51
C ILE A 350 17.88 -6.21 -13.80
N ASN A 351 17.51 -5.51 -14.88
CA ASN A 351 16.99 -6.13 -16.11
C ASN A 351 17.44 -5.39 -17.38
N ASN A 352 17.60 -6.12 -18.50
CA ASN A 352 17.91 -5.52 -19.81
C ASN A 352 19.14 -4.56 -19.81
N ILE A 353 20.17 -4.88 -19.03
CA ILE A 353 21.47 -4.19 -19.03
C ILE A 353 22.45 -4.93 -19.95
N LYS A 354 23.08 -4.24 -20.91
CA LYS A 354 23.81 -4.93 -22.00
C LYS A 354 25.21 -5.46 -21.66
N ALA A 355 25.97 -4.86 -20.73
CA ALA A 355 27.35 -5.26 -20.49
C ALA A 355 27.63 -5.83 -19.09
N SER A 356 27.30 -5.08 -18.02
CA SER A 356 27.66 -5.41 -16.64
C SER A 356 26.50 -5.16 -15.67
N PRO A 357 25.51 -6.08 -15.54
CA PRO A 357 24.29 -5.83 -14.77
C PRO A 357 24.58 -5.52 -13.30
N LEU A 358 25.50 -6.27 -12.69
CA LEU A 358 26.04 -5.98 -11.36
C LEU A 358 27.56 -6.22 -11.39
N VAL A 359 28.34 -5.19 -11.09
CA VAL A 359 29.80 -5.27 -11.01
C VAL A 359 30.35 -4.68 -9.72
N ILE A 360 31.12 -5.50 -9.00
CA ILE A 360 32.01 -5.08 -7.91
C ILE A 360 33.43 -5.13 -8.48
N GLY A 361 34.18 -4.05 -8.32
CA GLY A 361 35.54 -3.97 -8.85
C GLY A 361 36.44 -3.13 -8.00
N ASN A 362 37.72 -3.16 -8.34
CA ASN A 362 38.75 -2.33 -7.74
C ASN A 362 39.78 -2.03 -8.82
N ASP A 363 39.92 -0.77 -9.21
CA ASP A 363 40.89 -0.35 -10.22
C ASP A 363 42.24 0.03 -9.57
N GLU A 364 42.28 0.23 -8.25
CA GLU A 364 43.45 0.66 -7.47
C GLU A 364 43.61 -0.16 -6.17
N PRO A 365 43.98 -1.45 -6.28
CA PRO A 365 43.87 -2.43 -5.20
C PRO A 365 44.79 -2.26 -3.99
N ALA A 366 45.75 -1.33 -4.06
CA ALA A 366 46.63 -1.00 -2.93
C ALA A 366 46.04 0.05 -1.98
N GLU A 367 45.06 0.84 -2.44
CA GLU A 367 44.56 2.03 -1.72
C GLU A 367 43.04 2.05 -1.56
N CYS A 368 42.31 1.37 -2.45
CA CYS A 368 40.85 1.26 -2.43
C CYS A 368 40.39 -0.12 -1.94
N ASN A 369 39.22 -0.20 -1.28
CA ASN A 369 38.64 -1.45 -0.80
C ASN A 369 37.11 -1.53 -1.03
N ALA A 370 36.64 -2.75 -1.26
CA ALA A 370 35.22 -3.10 -1.35
C ALA A 370 34.94 -4.29 -0.41
N ASP A 371 34.25 -4.03 0.70
CA ASP A 371 34.24 -4.91 1.88
C ASP A 371 32.92 -4.81 2.68
N ASP A 372 32.50 -5.92 3.30
CA ASP A 372 31.19 -6.09 3.97
C ASP A 372 30.01 -5.52 3.17
N ASN A 373 29.84 -5.92 1.91
CA ASN A 373 28.67 -5.50 1.12
C ASN A 373 27.71 -6.68 0.95
N VAL A 374 26.43 -6.46 1.21
CA VAL A 374 25.42 -7.53 1.17
C VAL A 374 24.39 -7.26 0.08
N TYR A 375 24.26 -8.22 -0.83
CA TYR A 375 23.26 -8.33 -1.87
C TYR A 375 22.26 -9.40 -1.45
N LYS A 376 21.07 -8.99 -0.98
CA LYS A 376 20.05 -9.86 -0.40
C LYS A 376 18.71 -9.76 -1.16
N ASN A 377 18.06 -10.87 -1.49
CA ASN A 377 16.71 -10.88 -2.10
C ASN A 377 16.58 -10.08 -3.42
N ASN A 378 17.66 -9.85 -4.19
CA ASN A 378 17.57 -9.13 -5.46
C ASN A 378 17.23 -10.08 -6.62
N ILE A 379 16.71 -9.53 -7.72
CA ILE A 379 16.54 -10.24 -8.99
C ILE A 379 17.45 -9.60 -10.03
N VAL A 380 18.34 -10.38 -10.65
CA VAL A 380 19.20 -9.96 -11.77
C VAL A 380 18.91 -10.89 -12.94
N PHE A 381 18.07 -10.45 -13.88
CA PHE A 381 17.52 -11.35 -14.90
C PHE A 381 17.38 -10.75 -16.30
N ALA A 382 17.47 -11.61 -17.32
CA ALA A 382 17.26 -11.27 -18.73
C ALA A 382 18.06 -10.04 -19.19
N ASN A 383 19.32 -9.96 -18.76
CA ASN A 383 20.29 -8.97 -19.21
C ASN A 383 21.07 -9.54 -20.41
N PRO A 384 21.06 -8.89 -21.60
CA PRO A 384 21.62 -9.44 -22.85
C PRO A 384 23.16 -9.30 -22.94
N THR A 385 23.86 -9.84 -21.93
CA THR A 385 25.31 -9.81 -21.77
C THR A 385 26.00 -10.83 -22.68
N VAL A 386 27.05 -10.41 -23.38
CA VAL A 386 27.72 -11.21 -24.44
C VAL A 386 28.33 -12.52 -23.93
N ASP A 387 28.83 -12.58 -22.70
CA ASP A 387 29.36 -13.80 -22.06
C ASP A 387 28.37 -14.48 -21.10
N GLY A 388 27.10 -14.02 -21.09
CA GLY A 388 26.03 -14.52 -20.21
C GLY A 388 26.15 -14.12 -18.74
N ILE A 389 27.21 -13.43 -18.33
CA ILE A 389 27.50 -13.11 -16.93
C ILE A 389 26.60 -12.00 -16.41
N GLN A 390 25.89 -12.27 -15.32
CA GLN A 390 25.01 -11.32 -14.65
C GLN A 390 25.70 -10.57 -13.50
N VAL A 391 26.63 -11.24 -12.81
CA VAL A 391 27.37 -10.71 -11.65
C VAL A 391 28.88 -10.89 -11.84
N THR A 392 29.64 -9.80 -11.80
CA THR A 392 31.11 -9.81 -11.88
C THR A 392 31.73 -9.26 -10.60
N VAL A 393 32.76 -9.95 -10.09
CA VAL A 393 33.69 -9.44 -9.08
C VAL A 393 35.09 -9.47 -9.68
N THR A 394 35.76 -8.33 -9.85
CA THR A 394 37.07 -8.29 -10.53
C THR A 394 38.18 -8.96 -9.71
N PRO A 395 39.26 -9.49 -10.35
CA PRO A 395 40.36 -10.16 -9.63
C PRO A 395 41.07 -9.29 -8.59
N TYR A 396 40.99 -7.96 -8.74
CA TYR A 396 41.68 -6.98 -7.90
C TYR A 396 40.93 -6.63 -6.60
N VAL A 397 39.69 -7.09 -6.42
CA VAL A 397 38.99 -6.91 -5.13
C VAL A 397 39.72 -7.72 -4.06
N ALA A 398 40.42 -7.06 -3.13
CA ALA A 398 41.26 -7.74 -2.15
C ALA A 398 40.43 -8.59 -1.16
N SER A 399 39.44 -7.98 -0.50
CA SER A 399 38.53 -8.66 0.43
C SER A 399 37.73 -9.80 -0.24
N PRO A 400 37.29 -10.83 0.52
CA PRO A 400 36.26 -11.77 0.09
C PRO A 400 34.82 -11.37 0.49
N ASN A 401 34.63 -10.37 1.36
CA ASN A 401 33.37 -10.11 2.09
C ASN A 401 32.28 -9.41 1.24
N TYR A 402 31.91 -9.99 0.09
CA TYR A 402 30.77 -9.61 -0.73
C TYR A 402 29.71 -10.72 -0.70
N PHE A 403 28.63 -10.52 0.04
CA PHE A 403 27.65 -11.56 0.32
C PHE A 403 26.49 -11.51 -0.68
N PHE A 404 26.24 -12.61 -1.39
CA PHE A 404 25.07 -12.81 -2.23
C PHE A 404 24.16 -13.85 -1.57
N ILE A 405 23.04 -13.39 -1.00
CA ILE A 405 22.13 -14.21 -0.19
C ILE A 405 20.70 -14.18 -0.78
N ASN A 406 20.13 -15.33 -1.10
CA ASN A 406 18.74 -15.48 -1.60
C ASN A 406 18.40 -14.56 -2.80
N ASN A 407 19.33 -14.34 -3.74
CA ASN A 407 19.04 -13.59 -4.98
C ASN A 407 18.59 -14.55 -6.10
N ILE A 408 17.72 -14.11 -7.00
CA ILE A 408 17.50 -14.76 -8.30
C ILE A 408 18.48 -14.16 -9.31
N ILE A 409 19.29 -14.98 -9.96
CA ILE A 409 20.32 -14.55 -10.91
C ILE A 409 20.24 -15.44 -12.16
N TYR A 410 19.76 -14.91 -13.29
CA TYR A 410 19.34 -15.73 -14.43
C TYR A 410 19.54 -15.07 -15.80
N ASN A 411 20.27 -15.75 -16.69
CA ASN A 411 20.62 -15.27 -18.04
C ASN A 411 19.82 -15.95 -19.18
N GLY A 412 18.71 -16.62 -18.87
CA GLY A 412 17.98 -17.46 -19.83
C GLY A 412 18.37 -18.94 -19.82
N SER A 413 19.27 -19.36 -18.91
CA SER A 413 19.65 -20.76 -18.71
C SER A 413 19.71 -21.10 -17.22
N GLU A 414 19.15 -22.26 -16.83
CA GLU A 414 19.27 -22.79 -15.46
C GLU A 414 20.68 -23.40 -15.19
N SER A 415 21.47 -23.69 -16.24
CA SER A 415 22.77 -24.36 -16.13
C SER A 415 23.98 -23.52 -16.55
N GLY A 416 23.79 -22.48 -17.36
CA GLY A 416 24.85 -21.61 -17.88
C GLY A 416 25.55 -20.77 -16.80
N ASN A 417 26.76 -20.27 -17.09
CA ASN A 417 27.48 -19.42 -16.13
C ASN A 417 26.83 -18.04 -16.01
N VAL A 418 26.61 -17.58 -14.78
CA VAL A 418 26.05 -16.25 -14.45
C VAL A 418 26.96 -15.42 -13.53
N PHE A 419 27.90 -16.07 -12.84
CA PHE A 419 28.89 -15.45 -11.97
C PHE A 419 30.28 -15.43 -12.64
N LYS A 420 31.03 -14.36 -12.42
CA LYS A 420 32.45 -14.21 -12.78
C LYS A 420 33.21 -13.65 -11.58
N ILE A 421 33.60 -14.53 -10.65
CA ILE A 421 34.19 -14.15 -9.36
C ILE A 421 35.71 -14.29 -9.43
N LYS A 422 36.42 -13.16 -9.29
CA LYS A 422 37.89 -13.05 -9.39
C LYS A 422 38.47 -13.77 -10.62
N GLY A 423 37.74 -13.68 -11.75
CA GLY A 423 38.09 -14.27 -13.04
C GLY A 423 37.50 -15.68 -13.30
N VAL A 424 37.05 -16.40 -12.29
CA VAL A 424 36.45 -17.74 -12.43
C VAL A 424 34.97 -17.62 -12.79
N THR A 425 34.53 -18.25 -13.88
CA THR A 425 33.11 -18.27 -14.29
C THR A 425 32.37 -19.50 -13.77
N ARG A 426 31.17 -19.30 -13.23
CA ARG A 426 30.33 -20.37 -12.65
C ARG A 426 28.82 -20.10 -12.80
N ASN A 427 28.02 -21.16 -12.77
CA ASN A 427 26.59 -21.09 -12.48
C ASN A 427 26.36 -21.00 -10.96
N VAL A 428 25.12 -20.73 -10.52
CA VAL A 428 24.81 -20.53 -9.10
C VAL A 428 25.18 -21.76 -8.26
N ALA A 429 24.77 -22.97 -8.66
CA ALA A 429 25.06 -24.19 -7.89
C ALA A 429 26.57 -24.41 -7.70
N ALA A 430 27.38 -24.20 -8.75
CA ALA A 430 28.83 -24.37 -8.73
C ALA A 430 29.55 -23.26 -7.94
N GLN A 431 28.97 -22.06 -7.81
CA GLN A 431 29.50 -20.98 -6.97
C GLN A 431 29.16 -21.21 -5.49
N GLN A 432 27.92 -21.59 -5.15
CA GLN A 432 27.53 -21.87 -3.76
C GLN A 432 28.23 -23.12 -3.20
N THR A 433 28.57 -24.09 -4.06
CA THR A 433 29.43 -25.23 -3.68
C THR A 433 30.88 -24.83 -3.41
N ALA A 434 31.37 -23.75 -4.03
CA ALA A 434 32.75 -23.29 -3.86
C ALA A 434 32.93 -22.33 -2.69
N ASP A 435 31.91 -21.51 -2.42
CA ASP A 435 31.96 -20.43 -1.44
C ASP A 435 30.57 -20.21 -0.82
N GLY A 436 30.08 -21.24 -0.12
CA GLY A 436 28.77 -21.24 0.54
C GLY A 436 28.65 -20.24 1.70
N ALA A 437 29.77 -19.64 2.14
CA ALA A 437 29.80 -18.60 3.17
C ALA A 437 29.37 -17.25 2.60
N HIS A 438 29.86 -16.88 1.42
CA HIS A 438 29.50 -15.62 0.76
C HIS A 438 28.33 -15.78 -0.22
N PHE A 439 28.12 -16.96 -0.80
CA PHE A 439 27.07 -17.24 -1.78
C PHE A 439 26.12 -18.33 -1.26
N SER A 440 24.94 -17.94 -0.76
CA SER A 440 23.97 -18.88 -0.16
C SER A 440 22.52 -18.59 -0.54
N GLY A 441 21.69 -19.63 -0.65
CA GLY A 441 20.25 -19.53 -0.94
C GLY A 441 19.86 -18.94 -2.31
N ASN A 442 20.81 -18.57 -3.16
CA ASN A 442 20.54 -17.99 -4.48
C ASN A 442 19.95 -19.02 -5.45
N ILE A 443 19.16 -18.53 -6.40
CA ILE A 443 18.36 -19.30 -7.34
C ILE A 443 18.75 -18.92 -8.77
N GLN A 444 18.92 -19.90 -9.66
CA GLN A 444 19.15 -19.68 -11.10
C GLN A 444 17.96 -20.20 -11.90
N LYS A 445 16.92 -19.36 -11.99
CA LYS A 445 15.68 -19.65 -12.71
C LYS A 445 15.03 -18.35 -13.18
N ASP A 446 14.18 -18.42 -14.19
CA ASP A 446 13.34 -17.29 -14.58
C ASP A 446 12.51 -16.81 -13.37
N PRO A 447 12.58 -15.53 -12.98
CA PRO A 447 11.84 -15.02 -11.84
C PRO A 447 10.32 -14.96 -12.06
N GLY A 448 9.81 -15.21 -13.28
CA GLY A 448 8.37 -15.31 -13.53
C GLY A 448 7.62 -14.01 -13.23
N LEU A 449 8.19 -12.87 -13.60
CA LEU A 449 7.59 -11.55 -13.34
C LEU A 449 6.60 -11.13 -14.43
N ASP A 450 5.71 -10.19 -14.12
CA ASP A 450 4.89 -9.45 -15.09
C ASP A 450 5.63 -8.25 -15.72
N LEU A 451 4.92 -7.45 -16.53
CA LEU A 451 5.47 -6.25 -17.19
C LEU A 451 5.74 -5.08 -16.22
N PHE A 452 5.30 -5.18 -14.96
CA PHE A 452 5.53 -4.22 -13.88
C PHE A 452 6.51 -4.78 -12.83
N TYR A 453 7.21 -5.88 -13.13
CA TYR A 453 8.17 -6.57 -12.27
C TYR A 453 7.59 -7.19 -10.99
N LYS A 454 6.29 -7.47 -10.94
CA LYS A 454 5.62 -8.21 -9.85
C LYS A 454 5.72 -9.73 -10.04
N PRO A 455 5.85 -10.54 -8.99
CA PRO A 455 5.79 -12.00 -9.08
C PRO A 455 4.42 -12.51 -9.59
N LYS A 456 4.42 -13.43 -10.57
CA LYS A 456 3.24 -14.22 -10.96
C LYS A 456 3.06 -15.43 -10.04
N VAL A 457 1.87 -16.05 -10.06
CA VAL A 457 1.49 -17.23 -9.23
C VAL A 457 2.52 -18.37 -9.22
N SER A 458 3.25 -18.61 -10.31
CA SER A 458 4.27 -19.65 -10.43
C SER A 458 5.72 -19.17 -10.21
N SER A 459 5.92 -17.94 -9.74
CA SER A 459 7.23 -17.31 -9.57
C SER A 459 8.08 -17.98 -8.48
N PRO A 460 9.37 -18.29 -8.74
CA PRO A 460 10.30 -18.76 -7.72
C PRO A 460 10.78 -17.65 -6.77
N ALA A 461 10.24 -16.43 -6.86
CA ALA A 461 10.49 -15.36 -5.89
C ALA A 461 9.62 -15.48 -4.62
N ILE A 462 8.43 -16.07 -4.76
CA ILE A 462 7.37 -16.02 -3.74
C ILE A 462 7.73 -16.88 -2.54
N ASP A 463 7.71 -16.32 -1.33
CA ASP A 463 8.11 -17.00 -0.09
C ASP A 463 9.57 -17.54 -0.12
N LYS A 464 10.48 -16.91 -0.88
CA LYS A 464 11.89 -17.37 -1.03
C LYS A 464 12.96 -16.35 -0.65
N GLY A 465 12.59 -15.11 -0.35
CA GLY A 465 13.50 -14.14 0.25
C GLY A 465 13.85 -14.51 1.69
N ILE A 466 14.96 -13.95 2.18
CA ILE A 466 15.40 -14.12 3.57
C ILE A 466 15.27 -12.81 4.35
N TYR A 467 14.95 -12.96 5.64
CA TYR A 467 14.87 -11.87 6.60
C TYR A 467 16.14 -11.00 6.62
N LEU A 468 15.97 -9.71 6.84
CA LEU A 468 17.05 -8.72 6.76
C LEU A 468 18.06 -8.91 7.90
N THR A 469 17.57 -9.09 9.14
CA THR A 469 18.40 -9.37 10.33
C THR A 469 17.62 -10.18 11.38
N LYS A 470 18.20 -10.43 12.56
CA LYS A 470 17.57 -11.07 13.72
C LYS A 470 17.83 -10.30 15.00
N ILE A 471 16.98 -10.50 16.01
CA ILE A 471 17.13 -9.96 17.36
C ILE A 471 18.20 -10.73 18.13
N THR A 472 19.23 -10.02 18.63
CA THR A 472 20.30 -10.58 19.48
C THR A 472 19.99 -10.47 20.98
N SER A 473 18.99 -9.66 21.34
CA SER A 473 18.52 -9.49 22.73
C SER A 473 17.97 -10.79 23.31
N ALA A 474 18.14 -10.99 24.61
CA ALA A 474 17.39 -12.01 25.34
C ALA A 474 15.87 -11.82 25.16
N SER A 475 15.11 -12.92 25.14
CA SER A 475 13.65 -12.93 24.99
C SER A 475 12.96 -12.05 26.04
N GLY A 476 11.99 -11.24 25.63
CA GLY A 476 11.39 -10.24 26.50
C GLY A 476 10.31 -9.41 25.82
N ASN A 477 9.96 -8.27 26.41
CA ASN A 477 9.11 -7.26 25.78
C ASN A 477 9.65 -5.84 26.05
N GLY A 478 9.26 -4.91 25.20
CA GLY A 478 9.58 -3.49 25.33
C GLY A 478 9.49 -2.74 23.99
N THR A 479 10.05 -1.53 23.96
CA THR A 479 10.17 -0.71 22.75
C THR A 479 11.60 -0.66 22.19
N LYS A 480 12.54 -1.43 22.76
CA LYS A 480 13.97 -1.38 22.43
C LYS A 480 14.59 -2.77 22.42
N PHE A 481 15.27 -3.11 21.33
CA PHE A 481 15.96 -4.39 21.19
C PHE A 481 17.17 -4.28 20.25
N TYR A 482 18.21 -5.04 20.57
CA TYR A 482 19.42 -5.23 19.77
C TYR A 482 19.21 -6.22 18.63
N VAL A 483 19.87 -5.98 17.49
CA VAL A 483 19.85 -6.83 16.28
C VAL A 483 21.26 -7.24 15.83
N GLU A 484 21.37 -8.23 14.92
CA GLU A 484 22.64 -8.66 14.33
C GLU A 484 23.25 -7.58 13.42
N ASP A 485 22.41 -6.87 12.64
CA ASP A 485 22.82 -5.80 11.72
C ASP A 485 21.72 -4.72 11.58
N PRO A 486 21.93 -3.49 12.07
CA PRO A 486 20.97 -2.38 11.96
C PRO A 486 21.00 -1.69 10.58
N ASN A 487 22.03 -1.92 9.74
CA ASN A 487 22.29 -1.13 8.53
C ASN A 487 21.29 -1.39 7.37
N TYR A 488 20.34 -2.30 7.55
CA TYR A 488 19.21 -2.48 6.64
C TYR A 488 18.12 -1.41 6.80
N PHE A 489 18.11 -0.66 7.91
CA PHE A 489 16.99 0.21 8.29
C PHE A 489 17.36 1.68 8.46
N THR A 490 16.35 2.54 8.38
CA THR A 490 16.42 3.97 8.74
C THR A 490 15.29 4.36 9.69
N ASP A 491 15.57 5.32 10.57
CA ASP A 491 14.58 6.04 11.38
C ASP A 491 13.98 7.26 10.65
N GLY A 492 14.31 7.44 9.37
CA GLY A 492 13.89 8.56 8.53
C GLY A 492 14.76 9.81 8.72
N PHE A 493 15.83 9.71 9.52
CA PHE A 493 16.85 10.74 9.75
C PHE A 493 16.30 12.12 10.15
N GLY A 494 15.11 12.16 10.77
CA GLY A 494 14.40 13.40 11.12
C GLY A 494 13.68 14.09 9.95
N ILE A 495 13.89 13.64 8.71
CA ILE A 495 13.29 14.20 7.49
C ILE A 495 11.91 13.57 7.22
N THR A 496 11.80 12.26 7.46
CA THR A 496 10.55 11.49 7.33
C THR A 496 10.30 10.62 8.55
N LEU A 497 9.14 9.97 8.61
CA LEU A 497 8.93 8.86 9.54
C LEU A 497 9.86 7.68 9.18
N GLY A 498 10.37 7.00 10.19
CA GLY A 498 11.21 5.81 10.02
C GLY A 498 10.50 4.59 9.47
N ASP A 499 11.31 3.56 9.19
CA ASP A 499 10.87 2.31 8.58
C ASP A 499 9.78 1.62 9.39
N LYS A 500 8.69 1.21 8.73
CA LYS A 500 7.92 0.05 9.21
C LYS A 500 8.79 -1.19 9.06
N ILE A 501 8.79 -2.04 10.08
CA ILE A 501 9.44 -3.35 10.14
C ILE A 501 8.45 -4.39 10.65
N GLN A 502 8.74 -5.66 10.38
CA GLN A 502 8.02 -6.80 10.94
C GLN A 502 8.97 -7.63 11.79
N VAL A 503 8.55 -7.90 13.03
CA VAL A 503 9.26 -8.74 14.01
C VAL A 503 8.40 -9.98 14.26
N GLY A 504 8.73 -11.10 13.62
CA GLY A 504 7.84 -12.26 13.55
C GLY A 504 6.50 -11.91 12.88
N LYS A 505 5.46 -11.64 13.68
CA LYS A 505 4.12 -11.23 13.21
C LYS A 505 3.73 -9.80 13.57
N ASP A 506 4.46 -9.13 14.47
CA ASP A 506 4.16 -7.75 14.88
C ASP A 506 4.76 -6.77 13.87
N ILE A 507 3.93 -5.84 13.35
CA ILE A 507 4.37 -4.77 12.45
C ILE A 507 4.42 -3.45 13.23
N VAL A 508 5.62 -2.90 13.36
CA VAL A 508 5.91 -1.68 14.13
C VAL A 508 6.73 -0.69 13.34
N ARG A 509 6.85 0.56 13.80
CA ARG A 509 7.71 1.57 13.17
C ARG A 509 8.95 1.85 14.01
N ILE A 510 10.11 1.88 13.37
CA ILE A 510 11.35 2.40 13.95
C ILE A 510 11.21 3.91 14.21
N LYS A 511 11.47 4.30 15.45
CA LYS A 511 11.62 5.68 15.93
C LYS A 511 13.07 6.16 15.96
N LYS A 512 14.02 5.25 16.15
CA LYS A 512 15.46 5.53 16.16
C LYS A 512 16.27 4.29 15.80
N VAL A 513 17.34 4.46 15.03
CA VAL A 513 18.40 3.45 14.86
C VAL A 513 19.68 3.93 15.54
N ASP A 514 20.21 3.12 16.46
CA ASP A 514 21.59 3.27 16.94
C ASP A 514 22.47 2.25 16.21
N TYR A 515 23.09 2.69 15.11
CA TYR A 515 23.92 1.85 14.26
C TYR A 515 25.17 1.31 14.99
N ASN A 516 25.69 2.05 15.98
CA ASN A 516 26.92 1.69 16.70
C ASN A 516 26.63 0.61 17.75
N ASN A 517 25.57 0.80 18.54
CA ASN A 517 25.15 -0.15 19.56
C ASN A 517 24.26 -1.27 19.00
N LYS A 518 23.93 -1.26 17.70
CA LYS A 518 22.99 -2.16 17.01
C LYS A 518 21.59 -2.22 17.64
N LEU A 519 21.13 -1.10 18.21
CA LEU A 519 19.84 -1.01 18.90
C LEU A 519 18.78 -0.38 18.00
N LEU A 520 17.61 -1.01 17.90
CA LEU A 520 16.41 -0.40 17.32
C LEU A 520 15.49 0.07 18.46
N GLU A 521 14.94 1.28 18.33
CA GLU A 521 13.80 1.76 19.13
C GLU A 521 12.57 1.86 18.25
N VAL A 522 11.44 1.31 18.71
CA VAL A 522 10.16 1.25 17.98
C VAL A 522 9.04 2.04 18.68
N ASP A 523 7.94 2.29 17.97
CA ASP A 523 6.83 3.14 18.40
C ASP A 523 5.84 2.51 19.38
N MET A 524 5.75 1.19 19.44
CA MET A 524 4.90 0.45 20.37
C MET A 524 5.62 -0.72 21.05
N ASN A 525 5.11 -1.18 22.20
CA ASN A 525 5.65 -2.32 22.91
C ASN A 525 5.33 -3.62 22.17
N ILE A 526 6.34 -4.46 21.93
CA ILE A 526 6.22 -5.80 21.32
C ILE A 526 6.90 -6.85 22.20
N TYR A 527 6.53 -8.12 21.99
CA TYR A 527 7.22 -9.28 22.55
C TYR A 527 8.17 -9.89 21.52
N TRP A 528 9.35 -10.35 21.95
CA TRP A 528 10.30 -11.05 21.09
C TRP A 528 10.95 -12.25 21.80
N ILE A 529 11.46 -13.16 20.98
CA ILE A 529 12.34 -14.26 21.40
C ILE A 529 13.74 -13.94 20.87
N GLN A 530 14.79 -14.36 21.59
CA GLN A 530 16.15 -14.24 21.06
C GLN A 530 16.27 -15.04 19.74
N GLY A 531 16.81 -14.42 18.70
CA GLY A 531 16.85 -14.97 17.34
C GLY A 531 15.58 -14.69 16.50
N SER A 532 14.55 -14.04 17.04
CA SER A 532 13.39 -13.58 16.26
C SER A 532 13.84 -12.76 15.05
N THR A 533 13.31 -13.09 13.88
CA THR A 533 13.67 -12.45 12.62
C THR A 533 13.04 -11.07 12.46
N VAL A 534 13.74 -10.19 11.75
CA VAL A 534 13.30 -8.81 11.47
C VAL A 534 13.46 -8.54 9.97
N SER A 535 12.40 -8.01 9.35
CA SER A 535 12.39 -7.62 7.94
C SER A 535 11.58 -6.33 7.72
N LYS A 536 11.49 -5.87 6.48
CA LYS A 536 10.34 -5.05 6.04
C LYS A 536 9.05 -5.88 6.19
N PRO A 537 7.86 -5.26 6.32
CA PRO A 537 6.59 -5.98 6.32
C PRO A 537 6.42 -6.79 5.04
N TYR A 538 6.04 -8.05 5.20
CA TYR A 538 5.96 -9.05 4.13
C TYR A 538 4.67 -9.88 4.25
N LEU A 539 4.37 -10.71 3.25
CA LEU A 539 3.21 -11.62 3.26
C LEU A 539 3.65 -13.08 3.22
N GLY A 540 2.72 -14.01 3.48
CA GLY A 540 3.04 -15.43 3.57
C GLY A 540 3.92 -15.77 4.77
N ASN A 541 4.97 -16.54 4.50
CA ASN A 541 5.84 -17.24 5.45
C ASN A 541 7.25 -16.63 5.51
N ALA A 542 7.71 -16.00 4.43
CA ALA A 542 8.97 -15.28 4.30
C ALA A 542 8.84 -14.13 3.27
N PRO A 543 9.69 -13.09 3.32
CA PRO A 543 9.69 -12.03 2.31
C PRO A 543 9.87 -12.57 0.89
N ASP A 544 9.39 -11.84 -0.11
CA ASP A 544 9.62 -12.18 -1.51
C ASP A 544 11.01 -11.72 -1.98
N ILE A 545 11.47 -12.30 -3.10
CA ILE A 545 12.66 -11.84 -3.82
C ILE A 545 12.22 -10.75 -4.82
N GLY A 546 12.94 -9.63 -4.90
CA GLY A 546 12.63 -8.51 -5.80
C GLY A 546 11.85 -7.37 -5.15
N VAL A 547 11.27 -6.50 -5.97
CA VAL A 547 10.78 -5.17 -5.55
C VAL A 547 9.43 -5.20 -4.84
N TYR A 548 8.58 -6.17 -5.18
CA TYR A 548 7.20 -6.27 -4.73
C TYR A 548 6.95 -7.59 -3.99
N GLU A 549 6.39 -7.46 -2.79
CA GLU A 549 5.73 -8.57 -2.08
C GLU A 549 4.45 -8.93 -2.83
N SER A 550 4.24 -10.22 -3.11
CA SER A 550 3.01 -10.73 -3.69
C SER A 550 1.93 -10.97 -2.62
N ASP A 551 0.66 -10.91 -3.02
CA ASP A 551 -0.47 -11.30 -2.16
C ASP A 551 -0.71 -12.83 -2.13
N ILE A 552 0.19 -13.61 -2.74
CA ILE A 552 0.04 -15.05 -2.99
C ILE A 552 0.64 -15.83 -1.80
N VAL A 553 -0.21 -16.14 -0.82
CA VAL A 553 0.20 -16.96 0.33
C VAL A 553 0.37 -18.41 -0.09
N VAL A 554 1.62 -18.87 -0.24
CA VAL A 554 1.91 -20.28 -0.49
C VAL A 554 1.72 -21.06 0.82
N PRO A 555 0.87 -22.11 0.88
CA PRO A 555 0.74 -22.90 2.11
C PRO A 555 2.06 -23.61 2.44
N GLU A 556 2.49 -23.58 3.70
CA GLU A 556 3.73 -24.24 4.14
C GLU A 556 3.76 -25.72 3.74
N THR A 557 4.93 -26.28 3.39
CA THR A 557 5.06 -27.71 3.11
C THR A 557 4.97 -28.51 4.40
N CYS A 558 4.12 -29.54 4.45
CA CYS A 558 3.99 -30.39 5.63
C CYS A 558 5.30 -31.14 5.95
N THR A 559 5.80 -30.92 7.17
CA THR A 559 7.05 -31.52 7.67
C THR A 559 6.81 -32.76 8.53
N SER A 560 5.62 -32.88 9.13
CA SER A 560 5.23 -34.08 9.89
C SER A 560 3.70 -34.30 9.89
N PHE A 561 3.29 -35.52 10.23
CA PHE A 561 1.91 -36.00 10.12
C PHE A 561 1.56 -36.90 11.32
N ASN A 562 0.37 -36.68 11.88
CA ASN A 562 -0.33 -37.67 12.69
C ASN A 562 -1.23 -38.53 11.79
N TYR A 563 -1.50 -39.76 12.21
CA TYR A 563 -2.24 -40.72 11.40
C TYR A 563 -3.41 -41.34 12.18
N SER A 564 -4.35 -41.95 11.44
CA SER A 564 -5.32 -42.87 12.02
C SER A 564 -4.64 -44.18 12.44
N ASN A 565 -5.38 -45.00 13.19
CA ASN A 565 -5.08 -46.42 13.27
C ASN A 565 -5.05 -47.03 11.87
N TRP A 566 -4.29 -48.13 11.71
CA TRP A 566 -4.31 -48.93 10.49
C TRP A 566 -5.68 -49.61 10.31
N GLY A 567 -6.17 -49.63 9.07
CA GLY A 567 -7.35 -50.38 8.67
C GLY A 567 -7.11 -51.90 8.63
N THR A 568 -8.12 -52.64 8.21
CA THR A 568 -8.06 -54.11 8.08
C THR A 568 -7.02 -54.55 7.04
N CYS A 569 -6.38 -55.69 7.30
CA CYS A 569 -5.41 -56.28 6.37
C CYS A 569 -6.14 -56.91 5.18
N VAL A 570 -5.86 -56.41 3.97
CA VAL A 570 -6.41 -56.93 2.71
C VAL A 570 -5.25 -57.27 1.76
N ASN A 571 -5.21 -58.50 1.25
CA ASN A 571 -4.16 -58.98 0.34
C ASN A 571 -2.72 -58.73 0.86
N GLY A 572 -2.51 -58.84 2.17
CA GLY A 572 -1.21 -58.63 2.82
C GLY A 572 -0.79 -57.17 3.03
N ARG A 573 -1.68 -56.20 2.75
CA ARG A 573 -1.42 -54.76 2.92
C ARG A 573 -2.54 -54.09 3.71
N GLN A 574 -2.19 -53.10 4.52
CA GLN A 574 -3.15 -52.27 5.27
C GLN A 574 -2.84 -50.79 5.05
N THR A 575 -3.89 -49.96 5.08
CA THR A 575 -3.85 -48.52 4.82
C THR A 575 -4.24 -47.72 6.07
N ARG A 576 -3.84 -46.45 6.12
CA ARG A 576 -4.29 -45.48 7.13
C ARG A 576 -4.35 -44.09 6.52
N ASN A 577 -5.09 -43.20 7.16
CA ASN A 577 -5.22 -41.80 6.72
C ASN A 577 -4.35 -40.88 7.59
N VAL A 578 -4.06 -39.67 7.09
CA VAL A 578 -3.58 -38.57 7.93
C VAL A 578 -4.75 -38.09 8.81
N THR A 579 -4.49 -37.80 10.09
CA THR A 579 -5.48 -37.20 11.02
C THR A 579 -5.18 -35.75 11.35
N SER A 580 -3.90 -35.35 11.30
CA SER A 580 -3.49 -33.95 11.27
C SER A 580 -2.10 -33.82 10.64
N SER A 581 -1.78 -32.65 10.10
CA SER A 581 -0.45 -32.33 9.57
C SER A 581 0.16 -31.16 10.35
N TYR A 582 1.48 -31.01 10.28
CA TYR A 582 2.22 -29.88 10.87
C TYR A 582 3.22 -29.28 9.86
N PRO A 583 3.33 -27.94 9.71
CA PRO A 583 2.57 -26.89 10.42
C PRO A 583 1.05 -26.92 10.19
N ALA A 584 0.28 -26.22 11.03
CA ALA A 584 -1.18 -26.22 10.88
C ALA A 584 -1.59 -25.57 9.55
N ASN A 585 -2.47 -26.23 8.80
CA ASN A 585 -2.89 -25.86 7.44
C ASN A 585 -1.78 -25.95 6.37
N CYS A 586 -0.70 -26.70 6.62
CA CYS A 586 0.29 -27.05 5.60
C CYS A 586 -0.30 -27.90 4.46
N THR A 587 0.39 -27.98 3.33
CA THR A 587 0.06 -28.88 2.20
C THR A 587 1.27 -29.73 1.75
N GLY A 588 1.03 -30.75 0.92
CA GLY A 588 2.08 -31.61 0.37
C GLY A 588 2.81 -32.48 1.41
N GLY A 589 4.10 -32.72 1.19
CA GLY A 589 4.94 -33.62 1.99
C GLY A 589 4.74 -35.11 1.68
N ASN A 590 5.44 -35.99 2.41
CA ASN A 590 5.53 -37.44 2.15
C ASN A 590 4.94 -38.30 3.30
N PRO A 591 3.60 -38.43 3.43
CA PRO A 591 2.97 -39.21 4.50
C PRO A 591 3.04 -40.73 4.26
N VAL A 592 3.28 -41.51 5.32
CA VAL A 592 3.35 -42.99 5.25
C VAL A 592 1.96 -43.60 5.46
N LEU A 593 1.27 -43.91 4.35
CA LEU A 593 -0.14 -44.33 4.33
C LEU A 593 -0.39 -45.82 4.08
N THR A 594 0.64 -46.62 3.81
CA THR A 594 0.51 -48.08 3.59
C THR A 594 1.61 -48.86 4.29
N GLN A 595 1.30 -50.03 4.86
CA GLN A 595 2.30 -51.02 5.30
C GLN A 595 1.83 -52.46 5.03
N ASN A 596 2.75 -53.42 5.18
CA ASN A 596 2.45 -54.85 5.08
C ASN A 596 1.79 -55.38 6.36
N CYS A 597 1.06 -56.49 6.25
CA CYS A 597 0.34 -57.15 7.34
C CYS A 597 0.02 -58.62 7.01
N THR A 598 -0.43 -59.37 8.01
CA THR A 598 -0.92 -60.76 7.86
C THR A 598 -2.43 -60.84 8.02
N VAL A 599 -3.06 -61.68 7.20
CA VAL A 599 -4.53 -61.90 7.22
C VAL A 599 -4.87 -62.96 8.27
N ILE A 600 -5.81 -62.64 9.17
CA ILE A 600 -6.35 -63.57 10.18
C ILE A 600 -7.60 -64.24 9.60
N PRO A 601 -7.76 -65.57 9.68
CA PRO A 601 -8.90 -66.27 9.09
C PRO A 601 -10.19 -66.11 9.92
N THR A 602 -11.34 -66.11 9.24
CA THR A 602 -12.68 -66.10 9.87
C THR A 602 -13.05 -67.47 10.44
N CYS A 603 -13.78 -67.52 11.56
CA CYS A 603 -14.28 -68.79 12.08
C CYS A 603 -15.41 -69.34 11.21
N THR A 604 -15.43 -70.66 11.00
CA THR A 604 -16.39 -71.35 10.13
C THR A 604 -17.27 -72.38 10.84
N SER A 605 -16.90 -72.83 12.04
CA SER A 605 -17.72 -73.72 12.86
C SER A 605 -17.51 -73.53 14.36
N TRP A 606 -18.51 -73.94 15.15
CA TRP A 606 -18.60 -73.72 16.60
C TRP A 606 -19.29 -74.89 17.31
N THR A 607 -18.89 -75.15 18.56
CA THR A 607 -19.61 -76.03 19.50
C THR A 607 -20.38 -75.18 20.51
N TYR A 608 -21.53 -75.65 21.00
CA TYR A 608 -22.48 -74.85 21.78
C TYR A 608 -22.97 -75.54 23.06
N SER A 609 -23.50 -74.73 24.00
CA SER A 609 -24.25 -75.18 25.18
C SER A 609 -25.74 -75.45 24.88
N ALA A 610 -26.49 -75.89 25.89
CA ALA A 610 -27.95 -76.07 25.80
C ALA A 610 -28.72 -74.74 25.76
N TRP A 611 -29.97 -74.78 25.30
CA TRP A 611 -30.85 -73.60 25.18
C TRP A 611 -31.53 -73.23 26.51
N SER A 612 -31.76 -71.93 26.72
CA SER A 612 -32.51 -71.35 27.85
C SER A 612 -34.04 -71.40 27.65
N THR A 613 -34.81 -70.92 28.63
CA THR A 613 -36.27 -70.81 28.53
C THR A 613 -36.71 -69.66 27.61
N CYS A 614 -37.85 -69.83 26.94
CA CYS A 614 -38.42 -68.83 26.04
C CYS A 614 -38.85 -67.55 26.78
N VAL A 615 -38.30 -66.40 26.39
CA VAL A 615 -38.70 -65.06 26.85
C VAL A 615 -38.69 -64.11 25.65
N ASN A 616 -39.71 -63.26 25.50
CA ASN A 616 -39.84 -62.32 24.37
C ASN A 616 -39.65 -62.98 22.98
N SER A 617 -40.28 -64.13 22.78
CA SER A 617 -40.19 -64.91 21.53
C SER A 617 -38.78 -65.41 21.16
N ILE A 618 -37.82 -65.45 22.11
CA ILE A 618 -36.45 -65.94 21.91
C ILE A 618 -36.00 -66.86 23.06
N GLN A 619 -35.15 -67.84 22.74
CA GLN A 619 -34.33 -68.62 23.68
C GLN A 619 -32.86 -68.56 23.24
N THR A 620 -31.91 -68.69 24.17
CA THR A 620 -30.48 -68.36 23.98
C THR A 620 -29.51 -69.43 24.48
N ARG A 621 -28.28 -69.44 23.95
CA ARG A 621 -27.16 -70.31 24.37
C ARG A 621 -25.80 -69.63 24.14
N SER A 622 -24.70 -70.32 24.47
CA SER A 622 -23.32 -69.83 24.34
C SER A 622 -22.42 -70.74 23.48
N VAL A 623 -21.34 -70.18 22.92
CA VAL A 623 -20.23 -70.94 22.29
C VAL A 623 -19.37 -71.59 23.37
N VAL A 624 -18.90 -72.81 23.11
CA VAL A 624 -17.92 -73.56 23.92
C VAL A 624 -16.54 -73.61 23.24
N SER A 625 -16.50 -73.70 21.91
CA SER A 625 -15.26 -73.68 21.10
C SER A 625 -15.52 -73.26 19.65
N SER A 626 -14.46 -72.84 18.94
CA SER A 626 -14.48 -72.31 17.56
C SER A 626 -13.37 -72.93 16.70
N PHE A 627 -13.56 -72.99 15.37
CA PHE A 627 -12.57 -73.48 14.41
C PHE A 627 -12.53 -72.61 13.14
N PRO A 628 -11.37 -72.43 12.45
CA PRO A 628 -10.03 -72.95 12.78
C PRO A 628 -9.39 -72.31 14.01
N LEU A 629 -8.30 -72.91 14.52
CA LEU A 629 -7.60 -72.36 15.69
C LEU A 629 -7.08 -70.94 15.42
N ASN A 630 -7.26 -70.03 16.38
CA ASN A 630 -6.95 -68.60 16.28
C ASN A 630 -7.72 -67.81 15.19
N CYS A 631 -8.91 -68.28 14.81
CA CYS A 631 -9.83 -67.54 13.95
C CYS A 631 -10.49 -66.32 14.65
N SER A 632 -11.02 -65.38 13.87
CA SER A 632 -11.74 -64.19 14.37
C SER A 632 -12.98 -63.86 13.54
N GLY A 633 -14.12 -63.61 14.20
CA GLY A 633 -15.40 -63.30 13.55
C GLY A 633 -16.16 -64.52 13.00
N GLY A 634 -17.28 -64.27 12.33
CA GLY A 634 -18.26 -65.28 11.89
C GLY A 634 -19.55 -65.26 12.75
N ASN A 635 -20.57 -66.01 12.33
CA ASN A 635 -21.94 -65.92 12.86
C ASN A 635 -22.38 -67.20 13.63
N PRO A 636 -21.99 -67.37 14.91
CA PRO A 636 -22.47 -68.48 15.74
C PRO A 636 -23.97 -68.32 16.07
N ILE A 637 -24.73 -69.43 16.02
CA ILE A 637 -26.18 -69.42 16.28
C ILE A 637 -26.44 -69.51 17.79
N LEU A 638 -26.57 -68.34 18.43
CA LEU A 638 -26.70 -68.16 19.88
C LEU A 638 -28.10 -67.75 20.36
N SER A 639 -29.01 -67.47 19.44
CA SER A 639 -30.44 -67.26 19.68
C SER A 639 -31.26 -68.08 18.67
N GLN A 640 -32.41 -68.60 19.10
CA GLN A 640 -33.43 -69.15 18.23
C GLN A 640 -34.82 -68.72 18.73
N SER A 641 -35.82 -68.67 17.84
CA SER A 641 -37.13 -68.12 18.18
C SER A 641 -38.08 -69.13 18.85
N CYS A 642 -39.06 -68.56 19.52
CA CYS A 642 -40.34 -69.15 19.95
C CYS A 642 -41.44 -68.11 19.60
N GLN A 643 -42.74 -68.35 19.87
CA GLN A 643 -43.82 -67.61 19.18
C GLN A 643 -44.75 -66.78 20.08
N VAL A 644 -44.81 -65.47 19.79
CA VAL A 644 -45.88 -64.50 20.09
C VAL A 644 -45.92 -63.45 18.93
N ALA A 645 -47.06 -62.75 18.71
CA ALA A 645 -47.53 -62.18 17.43
C ALA A 645 -46.94 -60.80 16.94
N PRO A 646 -47.22 -60.32 15.68
CA PRO A 646 -46.35 -59.38 14.90
C PRO A 646 -46.82 -57.90 14.68
N VAL A 647 -46.46 -57.26 13.54
CA VAL A 647 -45.99 -55.84 13.38
C VAL A 647 -46.75 -54.97 12.31
N CYS A 648 -46.33 -53.71 12.06
CA CYS A 648 -46.85 -52.79 11.00
C CYS A 648 -45.75 -51.80 10.47
N THR A 649 -45.85 -51.28 9.24
CA THR A 649 -44.70 -50.65 8.52
C THR A 649 -44.88 -49.42 7.59
N ASN A 650 -46.08 -48.91 7.23
CA ASN A 650 -46.24 -47.74 6.33
C ASN A 650 -47.37 -46.77 6.76
N LEU A 651 -47.34 -45.50 6.30
CA LEU A 651 -48.27 -44.42 6.67
C LEU A 651 -48.78 -43.58 5.47
N SER A 652 -50.00 -43.04 5.57
CA SER A 652 -50.56 -42.08 4.58
C SER A 652 -51.52 -41.02 5.19
N PHE A 653 -51.63 -39.86 4.53
CA PHE A 653 -52.52 -38.74 4.90
C PHE A 653 -53.87 -38.78 4.15
N LYS A 654 -54.96 -38.30 4.79
CA LYS A 654 -56.29 -38.16 4.16
C LYS A 654 -56.96 -36.81 4.40
N LEU A 655 -57.07 -36.01 3.33
CA LEU A 655 -58.18 -35.11 2.99
C LEU A 655 -58.00 -34.74 1.51
N GLY A 656 -59.01 -34.74 0.64
CA GLY A 656 -60.38 -35.21 0.81
C GLY A 656 -60.51 -36.74 0.77
N TYR A 657 -60.78 -37.42 -0.35
CA TYR A 657 -60.72 -37.05 -1.78
C TYR A 657 -59.37 -36.50 -2.26
N THR A 658 -58.63 -37.34 -3.02
CA THR A 658 -57.29 -37.12 -3.61
C THR A 658 -56.12 -36.90 -2.64
N LEU A 659 -54.97 -37.47 -3.00
CA LEU A 659 -53.70 -37.37 -2.27
C LEU A 659 -53.07 -35.99 -2.51
N GLN A 660 -53.16 -35.09 -1.53
CA GLN A 660 -52.45 -33.82 -1.56
C GLN A 660 -51.17 -33.86 -0.72
N SER A 661 -50.07 -33.33 -1.26
CA SER A 661 -48.85 -32.94 -0.53
C SER A 661 -48.98 -31.55 0.12
N THR A 662 -50.20 -30.99 0.13
CA THR A 662 -50.54 -29.66 0.61
C THR A 662 -51.71 -29.71 1.60
N VAL A 663 -51.74 -28.74 2.51
CA VAL A 663 -52.75 -28.60 3.56
C VAL A 663 -53.56 -27.32 3.31
N ALA A 664 -54.89 -27.46 3.23
CA ALA A 664 -55.83 -26.37 3.02
C ALA A 664 -56.08 -25.54 4.29
N PRO A 665 -56.28 -24.20 4.17
CA PRO A 665 -56.66 -23.35 5.29
C PRO A 665 -57.86 -23.87 6.10
N ASN A 666 -57.84 -23.65 7.43
CA ASN A 666 -58.90 -23.95 8.40
C ASN A 666 -59.42 -25.42 8.39
N SER A 667 -58.65 -26.36 7.82
CA SER A 667 -59.03 -27.76 7.63
C SER A 667 -58.31 -28.70 8.62
N THR A 668 -58.81 -29.92 8.82
CA THR A 668 -58.34 -30.86 9.87
C THR A 668 -57.92 -32.25 9.31
N TYR A 669 -56.61 -32.51 9.27
CA TYR A 669 -55.94 -33.72 8.77
C TYR A 669 -56.27 -35.00 9.60
N LYS A 670 -56.10 -36.21 9.03
CA LYS A 670 -55.94 -37.51 9.73
C LYS A 670 -54.89 -38.39 9.03
N ILE A 671 -54.25 -39.28 9.79
CA ILE A 671 -53.18 -40.20 9.34
C ILE A 671 -53.55 -41.66 9.68
N SER A 672 -53.18 -42.61 8.80
CA SER A 672 -53.44 -44.05 8.99
C SER A 672 -52.22 -44.92 8.68
N CYS A 673 -52.04 -45.97 9.48
CA CYS A 673 -51.16 -47.13 9.21
C CYS A 673 -51.96 -48.25 8.51
N ASP A 674 -51.27 -49.20 7.86
CA ASP A 674 -51.91 -50.28 7.08
C ASP A 674 -52.76 -51.25 7.93
N TYR A 675 -52.46 -51.39 9.23
CA TYR A 675 -53.28 -52.15 10.19
C TYR A 675 -54.11 -51.24 11.12
N GLY A 676 -54.99 -50.43 10.52
CA GLY A 676 -56.26 -49.99 11.11
C GLY A 676 -56.25 -48.94 12.24
N ALA A 677 -55.12 -48.67 12.89
CA ALA A 677 -55.03 -47.66 13.94
C ALA A 677 -54.94 -46.22 13.37
N ILE A 678 -55.87 -45.35 13.79
CA ILE A 678 -55.86 -43.91 13.48
C ILE A 678 -54.98 -43.20 14.50
N VAL A 679 -54.03 -42.37 14.02
CA VAL A 679 -53.13 -41.61 14.90
C VAL A 679 -53.26 -40.10 14.64
N ASP A 680 -54.12 -39.49 15.45
CA ASP A 680 -54.30 -38.04 15.65
C ASP A 680 -54.65 -37.17 14.42
N SER A 681 -54.69 -35.84 14.62
CA SER A 681 -55.17 -34.84 13.66
C SER A 681 -54.40 -33.52 13.69
N ILE A 682 -54.31 -32.84 12.55
CA ILE A 682 -53.58 -31.57 12.36
C ILE A 682 -54.58 -30.49 11.95
N ASN A 683 -54.59 -29.31 12.60
CA ASN A 683 -55.60 -28.26 12.39
C ASN A 683 -54.97 -26.93 11.95
N ALA A 684 -55.20 -26.51 10.70
CA ALA A 684 -54.59 -25.30 10.11
C ALA A 684 -55.42 -24.02 10.33
N LYS A 685 -55.75 -23.71 11.59
CA LYS A 685 -56.64 -22.59 11.94
C LYS A 685 -55.96 -21.22 11.83
N ASN A 686 -56.66 -20.25 11.25
CA ASN A 686 -56.29 -18.83 11.12
C ASN A 686 -55.12 -18.51 10.15
N ASP A 687 -54.68 -19.45 9.31
CA ASP A 687 -53.81 -19.18 8.17
C ASP A 687 -54.63 -18.89 6.89
N ILE A 688 -54.04 -18.14 5.94
CA ILE A 688 -54.78 -17.53 4.80
C ILE A 688 -54.39 -18.06 3.40
N ALA A 689 -53.44 -19.00 3.30
CA ALA A 689 -53.15 -19.73 2.05
C ALA A 689 -52.60 -21.14 2.33
N LEU A 690 -52.46 -21.93 1.27
CA LEU A 690 -52.00 -23.32 1.31
C LEU A 690 -50.63 -23.48 1.97
N CYS A 691 -50.47 -24.59 2.70
CA CYS A 691 -49.19 -25.03 3.25
C CYS A 691 -48.65 -26.24 2.47
N SER A 692 -47.35 -26.24 2.17
CA SER A 692 -46.66 -27.34 1.48
C SER A 692 -45.85 -28.19 2.45
N TRP A 693 -45.94 -29.53 2.36
CA TRP A 693 -45.02 -30.43 3.06
C TRP A 693 -43.65 -30.45 2.38
N THR A 694 -42.56 -30.37 3.17
CA THR A 694 -41.19 -30.31 2.63
C THR A 694 -40.24 -31.38 3.20
N GLY A 695 -40.74 -32.34 3.96
CA GLY A 695 -39.95 -33.49 4.43
C GLY A 695 -40.07 -33.79 5.93
N TRP A 696 -39.18 -34.65 6.40
CA TRP A 696 -38.98 -35.00 7.82
C TRP A 696 -37.65 -34.45 8.33
N ASN A 697 -37.61 -34.06 9.61
CA ASN A 697 -36.40 -33.81 10.35
C ASN A 697 -36.50 -34.57 11.68
N GLY A 698 -35.77 -35.69 11.77
CA GLY A 698 -36.01 -36.70 12.79
C GLY A 698 -37.45 -37.25 12.70
N THR A 699 -38.14 -37.34 13.84
CA THR A 699 -39.55 -37.79 13.93
C THR A 699 -40.57 -36.65 13.75
N ALA A 700 -40.18 -35.48 13.23
CA ALA A 700 -41.06 -34.33 13.01
C ALA A 700 -41.20 -33.99 11.52
N ALA A 701 -42.42 -33.79 11.04
CA ALA A 701 -42.72 -33.35 9.68
C ALA A 701 -42.69 -31.82 9.57
N ILE A 702 -42.19 -31.29 8.45
CA ILE A 702 -42.08 -29.85 8.20
C ILE A 702 -43.10 -29.40 7.14
N PHE A 703 -43.76 -28.28 7.43
CA PHE A 703 -44.70 -27.61 6.53
C PHE A 703 -44.33 -26.13 6.39
N ILE A 704 -44.48 -25.56 5.19
CA ILE A 704 -44.28 -24.13 4.92
C ILE A 704 -45.60 -23.54 4.41
N CYS A 705 -46.13 -22.54 5.13
CA CYS A 705 -47.37 -21.84 4.79
C CYS A 705 -47.04 -20.41 4.32
N ASN A 706 -47.59 -19.98 3.19
CA ASN A 706 -47.51 -18.59 2.78
C ASN A 706 -48.58 -17.76 3.52
N SER A 707 -48.17 -16.71 4.22
CA SER A 707 -49.07 -15.61 4.55
C SER A 707 -48.38 -14.30 4.23
N GLY A 708 -49.11 -13.36 3.61
CA GLY A 708 -48.60 -12.02 3.28
C GLY A 708 -48.47 -11.12 4.50
N SER A 709 -47.86 -11.62 5.60
CA SER A 709 -47.70 -10.84 6.83
C SER A 709 -46.69 -11.45 7.84
N VAL A 710 -45.41 -11.04 7.75
CA VAL A 710 -44.18 -11.34 8.55
C VAL A 710 -44.17 -12.65 9.34
N GLY A 711 -43.18 -13.48 9.02
CA GLY A 711 -42.70 -14.55 9.88
C GLY A 711 -43.01 -15.93 9.33
N THR A 712 -41.99 -16.79 9.26
CA THR A 712 -42.18 -18.20 8.93
C THR A 712 -42.74 -18.94 10.15
N ARG A 713 -44.03 -19.29 10.10
CA ARG A 713 -44.70 -20.09 11.13
C ARG A 713 -44.21 -21.54 11.12
N ILE A 714 -43.39 -21.93 12.10
CA ILE A 714 -42.94 -23.32 12.28
C ILE A 714 -43.81 -24.03 13.32
N ASN A 715 -44.84 -24.75 12.85
CA ASN A 715 -45.55 -25.71 13.67
C ASN A 715 -44.67 -26.97 13.82
N ARG A 716 -44.16 -27.26 15.03
CA ARG A 716 -43.52 -28.54 15.36
C ARG A 716 -44.53 -29.49 15.99
N CYS A 717 -44.59 -30.71 15.48
CA CYS A 717 -45.30 -31.83 16.06
C CYS A 717 -44.32 -33.02 16.15
N THR A 718 -44.26 -33.67 17.30
CA THR A 718 -43.30 -34.76 17.60
C THR A 718 -44.06 -36.04 17.94
N VAL A 719 -43.50 -37.22 17.64
CA VAL A 719 -44.12 -38.51 18.01
C VAL A 719 -43.24 -39.25 19.02
N ALA A 720 -43.77 -39.52 20.21
CA ALA A 720 -43.20 -40.47 21.16
C ALA A 720 -43.65 -41.91 20.85
N GLY A 721 -42.76 -42.88 21.02
CA GLY A 721 -43.07 -44.30 20.77
C GLY A 721 -43.84 -44.95 21.91
N GLY A 722 -44.94 -45.65 21.59
CA GLY A 722 -45.59 -46.61 22.50
C GLY A 722 -46.86 -46.14 23.22
N THR A 723 -47.23 -44.86 23.17
CA THR A 723 -48.49 -44.33 23.75
C THR A 723 -49.14 -43.27 22.84
N ALA A 724 -50.45 -43.04 23.00
CA ALA A 724 -51.31 -42.49 21.94
C ALA A 724 -51.74 -41.01 22.13
N SER A 725 -50.80 -40.05 22.24
CA SER A 725 -51.13 -38.60 22.33
C SER A 725 -49.92 -37.65 22.08
N ASN A 726 -50.04 -36.61 21.22
CA ASN A 726 -49.00 -35.56 20.96
C ASN A 726 -49.63 -34.16 20.59
N SER A 727 -48.89 -33.01 20.47
CA SER A 727 -49.47 -31.60 20.35
C SER A 727 -48.53 -30.46 19.77
N CYS A 728 -49.02 -29.25 19.33
CA CYS A 728 -48.32 -28.17 18.50
C CYS A 728 -48.85 -26.63 18.60
N VAL A 729 -48.11 -25.52 18.21
CA VAL A 729 -48.41 -24.00 18.44
C VAL A 729 -47.76 -22.88 17.45
N GLN A 730 -48.17 -21.54 17.29
CA GLN A 730 -47.93 -20.54 16.09
C GLN A 730 -48.07 -18.89 16.17
N THR A 731 -47.52 -17.93 15.28
CA THR A 731 -47.57 -16.34 15.23
C THR A 731 -47.28 -15.46 13.87
N ASN A 732 -47.57 -14.10 13.63
CA ASN A 732 -47.47 -13.24 12.29
C ASN A 732 -47.43 -11.58 12.25
N ILE A 733 -47.16 -10.79 11.10
CA ILE A 733 -47.67 -9.38 10.53
C ILE A 733 -46.79 -8.22 9.76
N ILE A 734 -47.21 -7.49 8.62
CA ILE A 734 -46.56 -6.32 7.74
C ILE A 734 -47.42 -4.98 7.43
N GLY A 735 -46.96 -3.94 6.62
CA GLY A 735 -47.72 -2.78 5.93
C GLY A 735 -47.01 -1.87 4.80
N SER A 736 -47.71 -0.95 4.00
CA SER A 736 -47.25 -0.03 2.84
C SER A 736 -48.29 1.13 2.38
N THR A 737 -48.33 2.06 1.33
CA THR A 737 -47.61 2.65 0.09
C THR A 737 -48.31 3.95 -0.58
N ASN A 738 -47.75 4.76 -1.58
CA ASN A 738 -48.38 5.57 -2.75
C ASN A 738 -47.89 7.05 -3.23
N VAL A 739 -48.52 7.72 -4.29
CA VAL A 739 -47.96 8.74 -5.32
C VAL A 739 -48.96 9.84 -5.92
N VAL A 740 -48.54 10.98 -6.61
CA VAL A 740 -49.20 11.78 -7.77
C VAL A 740 -48.43 13.10 -8.26
N ALA A 741 -48.68 13.74 -9.46
CA ALA A 741 -47.90 14.87 -10.09
C ALA A 741 -48.61 15.89 -11.10
N PRO A 742 -47.97 17.02 -11.59
CA PRO A 742 -48.55 18.06 -12.50
C PRO A 742 -47.73 18.45 -13.82
N PRO A 743 -47.64 19.72 -14.34
CA PRO A 743 -47.85 20.11 -15.78
C PRO A 743 -46.74 19.77 -16.82
N PRO A 744 -47.01 19.88 -18.15
CA PRO A 744 -46.09 19.44 -19.22
C PRO A 744 -44.87 20.36 -19.43
N VAL A 745 -43.69 19.81 -19.11
CA VAL A 745 -42.35 20.35 -19.39
C VAL A 745 -41.99 20.16 -20.88
N CYS A 746 -41.02 20.91 -21.41
CA CYS A 746 -40.41 20.60 -22.72
C CYS A 746 -39.96 19.14 -22.79
N THR A 747 -40.41 18.40 -23.79
CA THR A 747 -40.16 16.96 -23.90
C THR A 747 -38.98 16.61 -24.79
N SER A 748 -38.61 17.47 -25.74
CA SER A 748 -37.44 17.24 -26.60
C SER A 748 -36.85 18.52 -27.19
N TRP A 749 -35.61 18.38 -27.66
CA TRP A 749 -34.86 19.40 -28.41
C TRP A 749 -34.06 18.73 -29.52
N THR A 750 -33.87 19.45 -30.62
CA THR A 750 -32.87 19.10 -31.63
C THR A 750 -31.56 19.78 -31.26
N TYR A 751 -30.43 19.08 -31.37
CA TYR A 751 -29.12 19.56 -30.94
C TYR A 751 -28.07 19.44 -32.04
N SER A 752 -26.93 20.13 -31.87
CA SER A 752 -25.68 19.75 -32.53
C SER A 752 -25.14 18.42 -31.98
N ASN A 753 -24.14 17.86 -32.67
CA ASN A 753 -23.30 16.82 -32.11
C ASN A 753 -22.61 17.30 -30.81
N TRP A 754 -22.23 16.34 -29.96
CA TRP A 754 -21.38 16.58 -28.79
C TRP A 754 -19.93 16.89 -29.21
N GLY A 755 -19.30 17.83 -28.52
CA GLY A 755 -17.83 18.00 -28.54
C GLY A 755 -17.11 16.92 -27.73
N SER A 756 -15.78 16.95 -27.75
CA SER A 756 -14.93 16.00 -27.01
C SER A 756 -15.11 16.09 -25.49
N CYS A 757 -14.96 14.95 -24.81
CA CYS A 757 -14.95 14.87 -23.35
C CYS A 757 -13.69 15.51 -22.76
N ILE A 758 -13.84 16.53 -21.91
CA ILE A 758 -12.73 17.23 -21.24
C ILE A 758 -13.13 17.45 -19.77
N GLY A 759 -12.29 16.99 -18.83
CA GLY A 759 -12.54 17.18 -17.39
C GLY A 759 -13.82 16.53 -16.86
N GLY A 760 -14.33 15.49 -17.53
CA GLY A 760 -15.59 14.82 -17.17
C GLY A 760 -16.86 15.51 -17.68
N GLN A 761 -16.76 16.53 -18.54
CA GLN A 761 -17.91 17.07 -19.26
C GLN A 761 -17.66 17.22 -20.77
N GLN A 762 -18.74 17.14 -21.54
CA GLN A 762 -18.79 17.46 -22.96
C GLN A 762 -19.98 18.37 -23.25
N THR A 763 -19.87 19.25 -24.26
CA THR A 763 -20.86 20.31 -24.54
C THR A 763 -21.41 20.24 -25.97
N ARG A 764 -22.61 20.81 -26.17
CA ARG A 764 -23.31 20.95 -27.46
C ARG A 764 -24.30 22.11 -27.42
N THR A 765 -24.82 22.51 -28.57
CA THR A 765 -25.81 23.59 -28.69
C THR A 765 -27.20 23.03 -29.03
N ALA A 766 -28.26 23.57 -28.43
CA ALA A 766 -29.64 23.28 -28.83
C ALA A 766 -30.05 24.17 -30.01
N LEU A 767 -30.71 23.59 -31.00
CA LEU A 767 -31.09 24.23 -32.26
C LEU A 767 -32.59 24.52 -32.32
N TYR A 768 -33.43 23.61 -31.81
CA TYR A 768 -34.90 23.71 -31.79
C TYR A 768 -35.48 23.00 -30.55
N SER A 769 -36.73 23.29 -30.15
CA SER A 769 -37.40 22.69 -28.97
C SER A 769 -38.86 22.26 -29.26
N PHE A 770 -39.36 21.28 -28.48
CA PHE A 770 -40.71 20.72 -28.61
C PHE A 770 -41.30 20.27 -27.24
N PRO A 771 -42.63 20.35 -27.03
CA PRO A 771 -43.62 21.01 -27.87
C PRO A 771 -43.33 22.52 -27.99
N LEU A 772 -43.69 23.11 -29.13
CA LEU A 772 -43.34 24.50 -29.42
C LEU A 772 -43.98 25.43 -28.37
N ASN A 773 -43.17 26.31 -27.77
CA ASN A 773 -43.54 27.18 -26.63
C ASN A 773 -43.75 26.48 -25.27
N CYS A 774 -43.14 25.30 -25.07
CA CYS A 774 -43.01 24.66 -23.75
C CYS A 774 -42.22 25.53 -22.72
N VAL A 775 -42.39 25.22 -21.43
CA VAL A 775 -41.70 25.90 -20.32
C VAL A 775 -41.00 24.92 -19.37
N ASN A 776 -40.13 25.44 -18.50
CA ASN A 776 -39.39 24.71 -17.46
C ASN A 776 -38.50 23.53 -17.92
N GLY A 777 -38.18 23.43 -19.20
CA GLY A 777 -37.23 22.44 -19.72
C GLY A 777 -35.81 23.00 -19.86
N ALA A 778 -34.83 22.31 -19.30
CA ALA A 778 -33.42 22.61 -19.52
C ALA A 778 -32.88 21.79 -20.72
N PRO A 779 -32.50 22.43 -21.85
CA PRO A 779 -31.79 21.71 -22.91
C PRO A 779 -30.46 21.18 -22.38
N ILE A 780 -30.12 19.93 -22.73
CA ILE A 780 -28.88 19.29 -22.27
C ILE A 780 -27.72 19.82 -23.15
N LEU A 781 -27.19 20.99 -22.76
CA LEU A 781 -26.08 21.70 -23.42
C LEU A 781 -24.70 21.30 -22.90
N SER A 782 -24.63 20.79 -21.66
CA SER A 782 -23.51 20.01 -21.15
C SER A 782 -24.05 18.69 -20.61
N GLN A 783 -23.28 17.61 -20.80
CA GLN A 783 -23.50 16.38 -20.05
C GLN A 783 -22.19 15.96 -19.38
N SER A 784 -22.32 15.31 -18.23
CA SER A 784 -21.23 14.53 -17.66
C SER A 784 -20.86 13.43 -18.67
N CYS A 785 -19.64 13.48 -19.19
CA CYS A 785 -19.06 12.33 -19.86
C CYS A 785 -18.28 11.56 -18.79
N GLN A 786 -18.45 10.24 -18.74
CA GLN A 786 -17.39 9.44 -18.16
C GLN A 786 -16.22 9.49 -19.14
N MET A 787 -15.00 9.65 -18.61
CA MET A 787 -13.84 9.09 -19.28
C MET A 787 -14.16 7.62 -19.59
N PRO A 788 -13.81 7.06 -20.76
CA PRO A 788 -14.07 5.66 -21.04
C PRO A 788 -13.40 4.82 -19.95
N VAL A 789 -14.22 4.30 -19.04
CA VAL A 789 -13.81 3.34 -18.03
C VAL A 789 -13.49 2.09 -18.83
N VAL A 790 -12.22 1.72 -18.86
CA VAL A 790 -11.83 0.45 -19.47
C VAL A 790 -12.35 -0.65 -18.54
N ASP A 791 -12.99 -1.61 -19.18
CA ASP A 791 -13.74 -2.74 -18.65
C ASP A 791 -13.44 -3.82 -19.69
N SER A 792 -12.36 -4.57 -19.43
CA SER A 792 -11.58 -5.23 -20.47
C SER A 792 -12.13 -6.62 -20.83
N ASP A 793 -12.67 -7.34 -19.85
CA ASP A 793 -13.44 -8.58 -20.02
C ASP A 793 -14.96 -8.36 -20.22
N LYS A 794 -15.53 -7.33 -19.56
CA LYS A 794 -16.95 -6.92 -19.53
C LYS A 794 -17.82 -7.69 -18.54
N ASP A 795 -17.28 -8.09 -17.38
CA ASP A 795 -18.11 -8.38 -16.19
C ASP A 795 -18.89 -7.13 -15.71
N GLY A 796 -18.43 -5.94 -16.12
CA GLY A 796 -19.04 -4.65 -15.83
C GLY A 796 -18.43 -3.95 -14.62
N MET A 797 -17.32 -4.44 -14.07
CA MET A 797 -16.46 -3.74 -13.11
C MET A 797 -15.66 -2.67 -13.85
N SER A 798 -14.33 -2.72 -13.83
CA SER A 798 -13.43 -1.74 -14.43
C SER A 798 -11.97 -2.09 -14.13
N ASP A 799 -11.10 -1.90 -15.13
CA ASP A 799 -9.64 -1.99 -15.04
C ASP A 799 -9.07 -1.40 -13.73
N ILE A 800 -9.57 -0.22 -13.32
CA ILE A 800 -9.08 0.47 -12.11
C ILE A 800 -9.66 -0.06 -10.80
N TYR A 801 -10.82 -0.72 -10.83
CA TYR A 801 -11.41 -1.41 -9.66
C TYR A 801 -10.87 -2.84 -9.53
N GLU A 802 -10.67 -3.59 -10.62
CA GLU A 802 -9.98 -4.90 -10.61
C GLU A 802 -8.59 -4.76 -10.00
N ASN A 803 -7.76 -3.87 -10.55
CA ASN A 803 -6.42 -3.55 -10.00
C ASN A 803 -6.47 -3.07 -8.54
N ALA A 804 -7.58 -2.49 -8.08
CA ALA A 804 -7.75 -2.04 -6.70
C ALA A 804 -8.19 -3.16 -5.75
N LEU A 805 -8.95 -4.14 -6.23
CA LEU A 805 -9.45 -5.26 -5.43
C LEU A 805 -8.45 -6.44 -5.44
N GLY A 806 -7.92 -6.79 -6.62
CA GLY A 806 -6.92 -7.84 -6.83
C GLY A 806 -7.27 -8.87 -7.90
N THR A 807 -8.33 -8.64 -8.66
CA THR A 807 -8.84 -9.53 -9.72
C THR A 807 -8.15 -9.25 -11.06
N ASP A 808 -8.18 -10.17 -12.02
CA ASP A 808 -7.60 -9.95 -13.36
C ASP A 808 -8.67 -9.38 -14.31
N ARG A 809 -8.45 -8.17 -14.78
CA ARG A 809 -9.26 -7.41 -15.76
C ARG A 809 -9.49 -8.08 -17.13
N TYR A 810 -9.01 -9.30 -17.31
CA TYR A 810 -9.15 -10.07 -18.53
C TYR A 810 -9.92 -11.38 -18.30
N ASP A 811 -10.41 -11.61 -17.09
CA ASP A 811 -11.11 -12.82 -16.67
C ASP A 811 -12.30 -12.46 -15.77
N ALA A 812 -13.51 -12.51 -16.35
CA ALA A 812 -14.74 -12.00 -15.75
C ALA A 812 -15.32 -12.87 -14.61
N ASP A 813 -14.71 -14.02 -14.34
CA ASP A 813 -15.13 -15.08 -13.41
C ASP A 813 -13.87 -15.78 -12.88
N MET A 814 -13.16 -15.10 -11.97
CA MET A 814 -11.77 -15.40 -11.60
C MET A 814 -11.59 -16.75 -10.87
N ASP A 815 -12.65 -17.34 -10.30
CA ASP A 815 -12.64 -18.69 -9.70
C ASP A 815 -13.33 -19.78 -10.56
N ASN A 816 -14.04 -19.36 -11.62
CA ASN A 816 -14.74 -20.21 -12.60
C ASN A 816 -15.95 -21.00 -12.03
N ASP A 817 -16.63 -20.53 -10.97
CA ASP A 817 -17.88 -21.14 -10.47
C ASP A 817 -19.15 -20.75 -11.26
N GLY A 818 -19.09 -19.70 -12.08
CA GLY A 818 -20.19 -19.21 -12.92
C GLY A 818 -20.86 -17.91 -12.45
N TYR A 819 -20.36 -17.25 -11.40
CA TYR A 819 -20.71 -15.89 -11.04
C TYR A 819 -19.54 -14.92 -11.33
N GLY A 820 -19.85 -13.72 -11.82
CA GLY A 820 -18.79 -12.75 -12.12
C GLY A 820 -18.29 -11.99 -10.88
N ASP A 821 -16.99 -11.67 -10.87
CA ASP A 821 -16.27 -11.06 -9.75
C ASP A 821 -17.03 -9.90 -9.10
N LYS A 822 -17.60 -8.98 -9.89
CA LYS A 822 -18.39 -7.86 -9.36
C LYS A 822 -19.66 -8.30 -8.63
N GLU A 823 -20.38 -9.29 -9.17
CA GLU A 823 -21.60 -9.81 -8.56
C GLU A 823 -21.27 -10.46 -7.21
N GLU A 824 -20.19 -11.24 -7.15
CA GLU A 824 -19.71 -11.84 -5.92
C GLU A 824 -19.33 -10.80 -4.86
N ILE A 825 -18.46 -9.84 -5.20
CA ILE A 825 -17.98 -8.80 -4.28
C ILE A 825 -19.13 -7.92 -3.77
N LEU A 826 -20.16 -7.69 -4.62
CA LEU A 826 -21.40 -7.03 -4.21
C LEU A 826 -22.18 -7.88 -3.20
N ASN A 827 -22.35 -9.17 -3.45
CA ASN A 827 -23.15 -10.09 -2.62
C ASN A 827 -22.41 -10.67 -1.40
N GLY A 828 -21.09 -10.51 -1.33
CA GLY A 828 -20.22 -10.99 -0.25
C GLY A 828 -19.69 -12.41 -0.44
N TYR A 829 -19.59 -12.86 -1.69
CA TYR A 829 -18.85 -14.06 -2.11
C TYR A 829 -17.37 -13.68 -2.39
N ASP A 830 -16.51 -14.64 -2.67
CA ASP A 830 -15.04 -14.50 -2.63
C ASP A 830 -14.44 -14.88 -3.99
N PRO A 831 -14.07 -13.92 -4.86
CA PRO A 831 -13.74 -14.14 -6.28
C PRO A 831 -12.38 -14.80 -6.53
N PHE A 832 -11.94 -15.61 -5.58
CA PHE A 832 -10.72 -16.41 -5.61
C PHE A 832 -10.96 -17.82 -5.04
N GLY A 833 -12.20 -18.19 -4.71
CA GLY A 833 -12.54 -19.53 -4.24
C GLY A 833 -13.93 -19.68 -3.59
N PRO A 834 -14.49 -20.90 -3.58
CA PRO A 834 -15.90 -21.14 -3.30
C PRO A 834 -16.31 -20.78 -1.86
N GLY A 835 -17.13 -19.74 -1.70
CA GLY A 835 -17.78 -19.44 -0.42
C GLY A 835 -18.16 -17.99 -0.21
N LYS A 836 -18.00 -17.51 1.03
CA LYS A 836 -18.25 -16.11 1.41
C LYS A 836 -17.08 -15.52 2.17
N ILE A 837 -16.76 -14.27 1.84
CA ILE A 837 -15.71 -13.51 2.52
C ILE A 837 -16.09 -13.39 4.00
N ASN A 838 -15.19 -13.87 4.87
CA ASN A 838 -15.35 -13.81 6.31
C ASN A 838 -15.08 -12.39 6.84
N TYR A 839 -16.05 -11.49 6.65
CA TYR A 839 -15.94 -10.08 7.05
C TYR A 839 -15.75 -9.91 8.57
N ASN A 840 -14.74 -9.12 8.95
CA ASN A 840 -14.44 -8.78 10.33
C ASN A 840 -15.15 -7.46 10.72
N SER A 841 -16.30 -7.61 11.40
CA SER A 841 -17.08 -6.48 11.92
C SER A 841 -16.40 -5.71 13.06
N GLN A 842 -15.36 -6.25 13.68
CA GLN A 842 -14.53 -5.52 14.65
C GLN A 842 -13.54 -4.61 13.93
N LEU A 843 -12.85 -5.13 12.91
CA LEU A 843 -11.92 -4.37 12.07
C LEU A 843 -12.61 -3.18 11.37
N THR A 844 -13.85 -3.39 10.92
CA THR A 844 -14.69 -2.33 10.32
C THR A 844 -15.05 -1.22 11.32
N LYS A 845 -15.14 -1.52 12.62
CA LYS A 845 -15.37 -0.53 13.70
C LYS A 845 -14.07 0.14 14.16
N GLU A 846 -12.97 -0.60 14.13
CA GLU A 846 -11.64 -0.14 14.55
C GLU A 846 -11.15 1.00 13.66
N TYR A 847 -11.16 0.79 12.34
CA TYR A 847 -10.78 1.80 11.34
C TYR A 847 -11.95 2.69 10.89
N SER A 848 -12.98 2.84 11.73
CA SER A 848 -14.23 3.52 11.36
C SER A 848 -14.02 5.00 11.05
N GLY A 849 -14.14 5.36 9.78
CA GLY A 849 -13.95 6.72 9.29
C GLY A 849 -12.54 7.09 8.89
N GLU A 850 -11.64 6.11 8.84
CA GLU A 850 -10.24 6.35 8.49
C GLU A 850 -10.00 6.35 6.98
N ILE A 851 -8.94 7.07 6.60
CA ILE A 851 -8.30 6.90 5.30
C ILE A 851 -7.28 5.77 5.44
N ILE A 852 -7.37 4.79 4.55
CA ILE A 852 -6.51 3.62 4.50
C ILE A 852 -5.74 3.62 3.19
N LEU A 853 -4.45 3.30 3.22
CA LEU A 853 -3.65 3.08 2.03
C LEU A 853 -3.43 1.58 1.84
N LYS A 854 -3.79 1.06 0.66
CA LYS A 854 -3.47 -0.32 0.27
C LYS A 854 -1.95 -0.42 0.11
N VAL A 855 -1.29 -1.15 1.01
CA VAL A 855 0.18 -1.19 1.09
C VAL A 855 0.80 -1.80 -0.16
N GLN A 856 0.12 -2.78 -0.76
CA GLN A 856 0.57 -3.53 -1.94
C GLN A 856 0.35 -2.81 -3.29
N ALA A 857 -0.25 -1.61 -3.33
CA ALA A 857 -0.60 -0.94 -4.58
C ALA A 857 -0.41 0.58 -4.50
N GLU A 858 0.84 1.05 -4.48
CA GLU A 858 1.23 2.48 -4.66
C GLU A 858 0.55 3.48 -3.68
N GLY A 859 0.06 2.97 -2.55
CA GLY A 859 -0.77 3.72 -1.63
C GLY A 859 -2.10 4.17 -2.26
N GLN A 860 -2.74 3.31 -3.06
CA GLN A 860 -4.14 3.43 -3.46
C GLN A 860 -5.01 3.76 -2.23
N MET A 861 -5.82 4.81 -2.34
CA MET A 861 -6.53 5.37 -1.21
C MET A 861 -7.92 4.73 -1.05
N TRP A 862 -8.24 4.32 0.16
CA TRP A 862 -9.52 3.77 0.57
C TRP A 862 -10.08 4.59 1.73
N TYR A 863 -11.40 4.77 1.76
CA TYR A 863 -12.11 5.39 2.89
C TYR A 863 -13.03 4.37 3.52
N VAL A 864 -12.83 4.08 4.81
CA VAL A 864 -13.72 3.19 5.59
C VAL A 864 -14.87 4.04 6.13
N ASN A 865 -16.04 3.96 5.51
CA ASN A 865 -17.20 4.76 5.90
C ASN A 865 -17.74 4.31 7.27
N PRO A 866 -17.93 5.22 8.27
CA PRO A 866 -18.53 4.88 9.56
C PRO A 866 -19.97 4.36 9.52
N SER A 867 -20.57 4.25 8.34
CA SER A 867 -21.90 3.72 8.11
C SER A 867 -21.89 2.21 7.85
N ASP A 868 -20.91 1.68 7.10
CA ASP A 868 -20.97 0.30 6.55
C ASP A 868 -19.67 -0.24 5.92
N LYS A 869 -19.09 0.44 4.92
CA LYS A 869 -18.20 -0.17 3.90
C LYS A 869 -16.90 0.61 3.66
N ARG A 870 -15.89 -0.08 3.12
CA ARG A 870 -14.72 0.57 2.48
C ARG A 870 -15.05 0.99 1.05
N TYR A 871 -14.59 2.16 0.64
CA TYR A 871 -14.74 2.69 -0.72
C TYR A 871 -13.38 3.03 -1.31
N PHE A 872 -13.12 2.60 -2.54
CA PHE A 872 -11.92 2.99 -3.28
C PHE A 872 -12.04 4.44 -3.74
N ILE A 873 -10.93 5.18 -3.70
CA ILE A 873 -10.81 6.54 -4.21
C ILE A 873 -9.55 6.56 -5.07
N SER A 874 -9.69 6.38 -6.40
CA SER A 874 -8.56 6.28 -7.32
C SER A 874 -7.82 7.61 -7.50
N GLY A 875 -8.54 8.74 -7.39
CA GLY A 875 -8.01 10.07 -7.61
C GLY A 875 -8.93 11.20 -7.16
N PRO A 876 -8.59 12.46 -7.50
CA PRO A 876 -9.37 13.65 -7.15
C PRO A 876 -10.86 13.60 -7.54
N SER A 877 -11.17 13.09 -8.74
CA SER A 877 -12.55 12.92 -9.23
C SER A 877 -13.38 12.02 -8.32
N ASP A 878 -12.82 10.86 -7.95
CA ASP A 878 -13.46 9.91 -7.06
C ASP A 878 -13.64 10.48 -5.66
N LEU A 879 -12.75 11.34 -5.17
CA LEU A 879 -12.94 11.99 -3.87
C LEU A 879 -14.16 12.90 -3.89
N LEU A 880 -14.29 13.76 -4.91
CA LEU A 880 -15.46 14.63 -5.05
C LEU A 880 -16.75 13.82 -5.19
N TYR A 881 -16.70 12.68 -5.87
CA TYR A 881 -17.83 11.76 -5.96
C TYR A 881 -18.13 11.07 -4.63
N ALA A 882 -17.12 10.59 -3.90
CA ALA A 882 -17.25 9.96 -2.59
C ALA A 882 -17.82 10.92 -1.54
N ILE A 883 -17.40 12.18 -1.52
CA ILE A 883 -17.98 13.22 -0.65
C ILE A 883 -19.47 13.41 -0.98
N ARG A 884 -19.85 13.43 -2.26
CA ARG A 884 -21.25 13.56 -2.69
C ARG A 884 -22.12 12.33 -2.35
N LYS A 885 -21.62 11.10 -2.55
CA LYS A 885 -22.37 9.85 -2.30
C LYS A 885 -22.41 9.46 -0.81
N LEU A 886 -21.36 9.75 -0.05
CA LEU A 886 -21.16 9.23 1.31
C LEU A 886 -21.23 10.32 2.40
N GLY A 887 -21.12 11.60 2.03
CA GLY A 887 -21.12 12.72 2.96
C GLY A 887 -22.43 12.92 3.72
N ARG A 888 -22.37 13.80 4.71
CA ARG A 888 -23.53 14.24 5.49
C ARG A 888 -23.68 15.76 5.42
N ALA A 889 -24.84 16.20 4.93
CA ALA A 889 -25.28 17.58 5.02
C ALA A 889 -25.39 17.98 6.50
N VAL A 890 -24.73 19.07 6.88
CA VAL A 890 -24.76 19.66 8.22
C VAL A 890 -24.87 21.18 8.12
N ARG A 891 -25.40 21.81 9.17
CA ARG A 891 -25.47 23.26 9.29
C ARG A 891 -24.17 23.85 9.79
N HIS A 892 -23.93 25.14 9.53
CA HIS A 892 -22.69 25.83 9.89
C HIS A 892 -22.41 25.86 11.41
N ASN A 893 -23.45 25.74 12.24
CA ASN A 893 -23.29 25.61 13.69
C ASN A 893 -22.58 24.31 14.12
N VAL A 894 -22.65 23.26 13.30
CA VAL A 894 -21.89 22.00 13.49
C VAL A 894 -20.43 22.20 13.12
N ILE A 895 -20.16 22.87 11.99
CA ILE A 895 -18.79 23.13 11.50
C ILE A 895 -18.03 24.04 12.46
N SER A 896 -18.66 25.11 12.95
CA SER A 896 -18.07 26.06 13.90
C SER A 896 -17.88 25.50 15.32
N ASN A 897 -18.61 24.44 15.70
CA ASN A 897 -18.53 23.81 17.04
C ASN A 897 -18.17 22.31 16.97
N TYR A 898 -17.41 21.91 15.94
CA TYR A 898 -17.24 20.50 15.54
C TYR A 898 -16.78 19.56 16.67
N SER A 899 -15.97 20.05 17.61
CA SER A 899 -15.50 19.29 18.79
C SER A 899 -16.64 18.67 19.59
N ASN A 900 -17.76 19.38 19.70
CA ASN A 900 -18.92 18.95 20.50
C ASN A 900 -19.73 17.84 19.81
N TYR A 901 -19.54 17.66 18.50
CA TYR A 901 -20.27 16.68 17.67
C TYR A 901 -19.41 15.50 17.21
N TYR A 902 -18.20 15.32 17.77
CA TYR A 902 -17.30 14.23 17.43
C TYR A 902 -17.95 12.84 17.53
N SER A 903 -18.79 12.60 18.55
CA SER A 903 -19.52 11.34 18.75
C SER A 903 -20.57 11.04 17.66
N ILE A 904 -20.94 12.03 16.84
CA ILE A 904 -21.96 11.93 15.78
C ILE A 904 -21.31 11.96 14.39
N TYR A 905 -20.26 12.79 14.23
CA TYR A 905 -19.67 13.12 12.92
C TYR A 905 -18.19 12.78 12.76
N GLY A 906 -17.51 12.30 13.81
CA GLY A 906 -16.14 11.81 13.70
C GLY A 906 -16.02 10.73 12.62
N GLY A 907 -14.97 10.83 11.80
CA GLY A 907 -14.73 9.90 10.70
C GLY A 907 -15.53 10.15 9.42
N LYS A 908 -16.35 11.21 9.33
CA LYS A 908 -17.26 11.42 8.19
C LYS A 908 -16.82 12.59 7.31
N PHE A 909 -17.16 12.49 6.01
CA PHE A 909 -17.24 13.67 5.14
C PHE A 909 -18.49 14.48 5.50
N LEU A 910 -18.32 15.79 5.67
CA LEU A 910 -19.38 16.74 5.98
C LEU A 910 -19.51 17.77 4.86
N ILE A 911 -20.73 18.22 4.60
CA ILE A 911 -21.05 19.27 3.63
C ILE A 911 -21.82 20.36 4.38
N ASP A 912 -21.25 21.55 4.46
CA ASP A 912 -21.89 22.72 5.09
C ASP A 912 -22.94 23.30 4.14
N VAL A 913 -24.22 23.05 4.43
CA VAL A 913 -25.31 23.50 3.55
C VAL A 913 -25.62 24.99 3.68
N ASP A 914 -25.16 25.65 4.74
CA ASP A 914 -25.37 27.09 4.95
C ASP A 914 -24.19 27.90 4.36
N ASP A 915 -22.95 27.37 4.43
CA ASP A 915 -21.74 27.95 3.85
C ASP A 915 -21.38 27.33 2.48
N GLY A 916 -22.27 27.53 1.50
CA GLY A 916 -21.98 27.31 0.07
C GLY A 916 -21.69 25.85 -0.33
N SER A 917 -22.16 24.85 0.42
CA SER A 917 -21.82 23.43 0.23
C SER A 917 -20.32 23.12 0.39
N ARG A 918 -19.61 23.88 1.24
CA ARG A 918 -18.20 23.62 1.57
C ARG A 918 -18.01 22.21 2.15
N MET A 919 -16.98 21.53 1.67
CA MET A 919 -16.69 20.14 1.99
C MET A 919 -15.65 20.04 3.09
N TYR A 920 -15.84 19.11 4.02
CA TYR A 920 -14.92 18.86 5.13
C TYR A 920 -14.75 17.36 5.39
N TYR A 921 -13.64 16.98 6.02
CA TYR A 921 -13.40 15.65 6.58
C TYR A 921 -13.10 15.77 8.07
N PHE A 922 -13.85 15.05 8.90
CA PHE A 922 -13.63 15.03 10.35
C PHE A 922 -12.70 13.86 10.69
N ASN A 923 -11.40 14.14 10.83
CA ASN A 923 -10.39 13.12 11.09
C ASN A 923 -10.65 12.43 12.45
N PRO A 924 -10.82 11.09 12.51
CA PRO A 924 -11.18 10.39 13.74
C PRO A 924 -9.99 10.31 14.72
N ILE A 925 -8.77 10.11 14.22
CA ILE A 925 -7.56 9.95 15.03
C ILE A 925 -7.23 11.21 15.82
N ASN A 926 -7.08 12.35 15.13
CA ASN A 926 -6.64 13.60 15.76
C ASN A 926 -7.79 14.54 16.17
N ARG A 927 -9.04 14.14 15.88
CA ARG A 927 -10.28 14.84 16.21
C ARG A 927 -10.37 16.28 15.69
N LYS A 928 -9.70 16.59 14.57
CA LYS A 928 -9.80 17.89 13.89
C LYS A 928 -10.66 17.80 12.64
N LEU A 929 -11.39 18.86 12.37
CA LEU A 929 -12.12 19.06 11.12
C LEU A 929 -11.21 19.72 10.09
N TYR A 930 -11.11 19.13 8.90
CA TYR A 930 -10.26 19.59 7.80
C TYR A 930 -11.12 20.07 6.63
N TYR A 931 -10.82 21.27 6.11
CA TYR A 931 -11.50 21.83 4.94
C TYR A 931 -10.94 21.22 3.64
N ILE A 932 -11.84 20.81 2.75
CA ILE A 932 -11.52 20.29 1.41
C ILE A 932 -11.87 21.40 0.41
N ALA A 933 -10.87 22.23 0.11
CA ALA A 933 -11.03 23.40 -0.77
C ALA A 933 -11.30 23.00 -2.24
N ASP A 934 -10.67 21.93 -2.70
CA ASP A 934 -10.84 21.35 -4.03
C ASP A 934 -10.53 19.84 -4.00
N ALA A 935 -10.88 19.16 -5.08
CA ALA A 935 -10.73 17.71 -5.25
C ALA A 935 -9.27 17.23 -5.14
N THR A 936 -8.30 17.99 -5.67
CA THR A 936 -6.89 17.60 -5.76
C THR A 936 -6.16 17.87 -4.45
N SER A 937 -6.34 19.06 -3.88
CA SER A 937 -5.81 19.38 -2.55
C SER A 937 -6.43 18.49 -1.48
N GLY A 938 -7.72 18.18 -1.60
CA GLY A 938 -8.42 17.21 -0.75
C GLY A 938 -7.83 15.81 -0.83
N PHE A 939 -7.60 15.30 -2.05
CA PHE A 939 -7.05 13.96 -2.27
C PHE A 939 -5.65 13.82 -1.64
N ASN A 940 -4.79 14.81 -1.87
CA ASN A 940 -3.43 14.83 -1.29
C ASN A 940 -3.47 14.95 0.24
N LEU A 941 -4.37 15.79 0.78
CA LEU A 941 -4.56 15.94 2.22
C LEU A 941 -5.02 14.64 2.89
N LEU A 942 -6.01 13.95 2.30
CA LEU A 942 -6.52 12.68 2.82
C LEU A 942 -5.48 11.56 2.70
N LYS A 943 -4.78 11.45 1.55
CA LYS A 943 -3.68 10.49 1.38
C LYS A 943 -2.55 10.72 2.40
N SER A 944 -2.34 11.95 2.87
CA SER A 944 -1.39 12.25 3.95
C SER A 944 -1.80 11.75 5.35
N PHE A 945 -3.09 11.47 5.58
CA PHE A 945 -3.60 10.86 6.81
C PHE A 945 -3.65 9.33 6.75
N GLY A 946 -3.33 8.74 5.59
CA GLY A 946 -3.67 7.36 5.28
C GLY A 946 -2.88 6.31 6.07
N GLN A 947 -3.58 5.45 6.81
CA GLN A 947 -2.97 4.31 7.50
C GLN A 947 -2.76 3.12 6.55
N GLY A 948 -1.55 2.57 6.50
CA GLY A 948 -1.26 1.41 5.66
C GLY A 948 -1.87 0.12 6.19
N MET A 949 -2.77 -0.50 5.41
CA MET A 949 -3.41 -1.80 5.68
C MET A 949 -3.11 -2.81 4.56
N SER A 950 -2.96 -4.09 4.91
CA SER A 950 -2.75 -5.18 3.95
C SER A 950 -4.06 -5.64 3.30
N ASN A 951 -4.00 -6.09 2.05
CA ASN A 951 -5.15 -6.62 1.29
C ASN A 951 -5.95 -7.65 2.09
N ALA A 952 -5.31 -8.65 2.71
CA ALA A 952 -5.98 -9.68 3.50
C ALA A 952 -6.75 -9.16 4.75
N ASN A 953 -6.46 -7.94 5.23
CA ASN A 953 -7.27 -7.28 6.26
C ASN A 953 -8.28 -6.30 5.64
N LEU A 954 -7.89 -5.59 4.57
CA LEU A 954 -8.75 -4.70 3.81
C LEU A 954 -9.97 -5.46 3.25
N TRP A 955 -9.77 -6.68 2.73
CA TRP A 955 -10.81 -7.61 2.26
C TRP A 955 -11.81 -8.01 3.34
N LYS A 956 -11.39 -8.08 4.62
CA LYS A 956 -12.27 -8.37 5.76
C LYS A 956 -13.18 -7.17 6.12
N ILE A 957 -12.96 -5.99 5.56
CA ILE A 957 -13.92 -4.87 5.58
C ILE A 957 -14.73 -4.95 4.28
N ARG A 958 -16.07 -4.92 4.33
CA ARG A 958 -16.89 -5.08 3.12
C ARG A 958 -16.67 -3.93 2.12
N ALA A 959 -16.48 -4.28 0.85
CA ALA A 959 -16.29 -3.32 -0.23
C ALA A 959 -17.60 -2.62 -0.66
N GLY A 960 -17.46 -1.38 -1.13
CA GLY A 960 -18.50 -0.56 -1.72
C GLY A 960 -17.98 0.19 -2.95
N PHE A 961 -18.76 0.14 -4.03
CA PHE A 961 -18.45 0.82 -5.28
C PHE A 961 -18.97 2.26 -5.25
N LEU A 962 -18.18 3.19 -5.78
CA LEU A 962 -18.64 4.57 -5.99
C LEU A 962 -19.62 4.63 -7.16
N TYR A 963 -19.32 3.95 -8.26
CA TYR A 963 -20.14 3.91 -9.46
C TYR A 963 -21.15 2.75 -9.42
#